data_AF-B2AFP9-F1
#
_entry.id   AF-B2AFP9-F1
#
_cell.length_a   1.000
_cell.length_b   1.000
_cell.length_c   1.000
_cell.angle_alpha   90.00
_cell.angle_beta   90.00
_cell.angle_gamma   90.00
#
_symmetry.space_group_name_H-M   'P 1'
#
loop_
_entity.id
_entity.type
_entity.pdbx_description
1 polymer ?
#
loop_
_entity_poly.entity_id
_entity_poly.type
_entity_poly.pdbx_seq_one_letter_code
_entity_poly.pdbx_strand_id
1 'polypeptide(L)'
;MSIFFWYFQARKNPEEAPTSIYISGGPGASAFDETNGFPCTFNPDGNSTRLNNQSWNEEVNMLYIDQPVGAGFSYSKIVNGVVDLMDSLSEDGSFFTPGTVEELQQDSLNLTVAPATIQSLDPRDGINTTQQAARVMWQFTQVWFREFPGYDTSNKEISLWTVSYGGFYGPSFMAHFHRQSSLPNSFPLQLSTLGIQNGCLDVLTMGLSYLDFSLNNTYDIQAYPEEVYSSAKTNLTEYCQPLLLSCRQSVQEGDPLGYGSNSTVNQACALAAGVCFGFVQGAFTSYSDLNPFDITLSHPETYPPLHSVGYLNQPWVQTALGVAVNFTAGSRSTGGVFFALTGDPMRHDLSDLRYVLENNIKVAMVYGDLDYRCNWFGGEEISLAVGGEEFREAGYADVDVGGVVGGLVREVAGLSFVRVFDAGHSVYGYQPGVVKEVFKRVMDGRDVASGKVVADGGYRSQGPVDVRGVKVTATKGRDAGCFLADVGRTCDQGQVEALREGRRVRVEGGRVVEPGREGETSVDGDGKGGEEMEQVKSGGTVRETAAMAASLGALAGCSRCHWLHPFGWFFCCWESITILQISVTLRSSRKRFTPKRMVAPRSTRSKRGCITCRYVTHLTHLLFNTLTLPRIRRVKCDETKPQCSRCIKAGRTCDGYAATSSQLSGRDMATAVKTLQVVGPAARVLGEAVLTEDSACFDFFRMCTVAMTSTAFPAPFWSRHVLQVAHFEPAVWKAAVAVGALHRRWESRSKIRLRPKPINSGVAGGKTEEFTKQAMQQYWGAISMARTIQDPGVLMVMSVILAAAANMAGEWAASHVHIQSGLKLVASQSPHNTMSGEIASIAQSLSRLDLLVMTFEDSRAPYAYADPLTGKLPSSILNMPRVGKLDDLMQASMHLFGMFRYFLSVEGGYILGFVTEEEDLPHLQARIAEDVIRWKIEFEILANRISSSASQAERTTLLSLELYHSVLSLMSRAGIAGPAVRWDAYTDEFARVIFFCETINKNIFSPLPFFMSLEPGLVMPLFLTITRCRHPIVRRRGLRLLKSLNRQEGMWNSPAACVVAEQQVLAEEEHLEFPLPLYIENLDNMPMEGPTGEGWERSMAPDELRVTRDQVEIDVDSGRIELRLYTGLGEEEREVKRVSLGY
;
A
#
# COMPACT_ATOMS: atom_id res chain seq x y z
N MET A 1 19.01 10.15 5.89
CA MET A 1 18.01 10.86 6.71
C MET A 1 18.66 12.11 7.25
N SER A 2 17.99 13.25 7.08
CA SER A 2 18.35 14.55 7.60
C SER A 2 17.25 15.00 8.55
N ILE A 3 17.62 15.50 9.73
CA ILE A 3 16.71 16.15 10.68
C ILE A 3 17.14 17.61 10.75
N PHE A 4 16.27 18.51 10.32
CA PHE A 4 16.48 19.93 10.44
C PHE A 4 16.06 20.41 11.84
N PHE A 5 16.83 21.33 12.39
CA PHE A 5 16.58 21.95 13.68
C PHE A 5 16.92 23.44 13.62
N TRP A 6 16.28 24.23 14.46
CA TRP A 6 16.64 25.62 14.68
C TRP A 6 16.81 25.86 16.18
N TYR A 7 18.06 26.13 16.57
CA TYR A 7 18.42 26.44 17.95
C TYR A 7 18.50 27.94 18.17
N PHE A 8 17.90 28.40 19.26
CA PHE A 8 17.94 29.78 19.71
C PHE A 8 18.32 29.81 21.20
N GLN A 9 19.43 30.48 21.49
CA GLN A 9 19.83 30.76 22.86
C GLN A 9 18.79 31.62 23.59
N ALA A 10 18.72 31.50 24.91
CA ALA A 10 17.92 32.39 25.74
C ALA A 10 18.42 33.84 25.60
N ARG A 11 17.50 34.81 25.51
CA ARG A 11 17.85 36.24 25.44
C ARG A 11 18.42 36.76 26.76
N LYS A 12 18.09 36.10 27.88
CA LYS A 12 18.65 36.34 29.22
C LYS A 12 19.46 35.12 29.65
N ASN A 13 20.67 35.36 30.14
CA ASN A 13 21.59 34.37 30.73
C ASN A 13 21.62 33.00 30.00
N PRO A 14 21.90 32.92 28.69
CA PRO A 14 21.89 31.65 27.95
C PRO A 14 22.84 30.58 28.51
N GLU A 15 23.94 31.00 29.13
CA GLU A 15 24.92 30.13 29.80
C GLU A 15 24.40 29.50 31.12
N GLU A 16 23.27 29.97 31.65
CA GLU A 16 22.62 29.46 32.87
C GLU A 16 21.19 28.94 32.62
N ALA A 17 20.59 29.30 31.47
CA ALA A 17 19.23 28.93 31.12
C ALA A 17 19.09 27.42 30.84
N PRO A 18 17.98 26.78 31.28
CA PRO A 18 17.66 25.40 30.93
C PRO A 18 17.39 25.27 29.42
N THR A 19 17.32 24.04 28.92
CA THR A 19 17.04 23.79 27.50
C THR A 19 15.68 23.14 27.30
N SER A 20 14.97 23.58 26.26
CA SER A 20 13.68 23.01 25.87
C SER A 20 13.67 22.63 24.40
N ILE A 21 13.32 21.38 24.14
CA ILE A 21 13.04 20.87 22.81
C ILE A 21 11.57 21.17 22.50
N TYR A 22 11.28 21.74 21.34
CA TYR A 22 9.92 21.79 20.81
C TYR A 22 9.77 20.93 19.55
N ILE A 23 8.72 20.12 19.51
CA ILE A 23 8.31 19.34 18.34
C ILE A 23 6.81 19.50 18.10
N SER A 24 6.41 19.56 16.83
CA SER A 24 4.99 19.66 16.47
C SER A 24 4.30 18.29 16.37
N GLY A 25 3.01 18.31 16.01
CA GLY A 25 2.16 17.13 15.85
C GLY A 25 2.04 16.65 14.41
N GLY A 26 0.81 16.59 13.88
CA GLY A 26 0.51 16.15 12.52
C GLY A 26 -0.20 14.78 12.47
N PRO A 27 0.51 13.66 12.31
CA PRO A 27 1.96 13.48 12.44
C PRO A 27 2.74 13.98 11.23
N GLY A 28 3.88 14.64 11.49
CA GLY A 28 4.72 15.24 10.45
C GLY A 28 4.46 16.72 10.17
N ALA A 29 3.85 17.45 11.11
CA ALA A 29 3.80 18.91 11.08
C ALA A 29 5.16 19.52 11.43
N SER A 30 5.47 20.70 10.89
CA SER A 30 6.72 21.42 11.20
C SER A 30 6.68 22.06 12.59
N ALA A 31 7.86 22.24 13.19
CA ALA A 31 8.06 23.02 14.42
C ALA A 31 8.23 24.54 14.17
N PHE A 32 8.18 25.01 12.91
CA PHE A 32 8.45 26.41 12.54
C PHE A 32 7.18 27.18 12.17
N ASP A 33 6.43 27.56 13.19
CA ASP A 33 5.25 28.41 13.11
C ASP A 33 5.22 29.38 14.30
N GLU A 34 4.23 30.27 14.35
CA GLU A 34 4.04 31.25 15.42
C GLU A 34 3.19 30.75 16.60
N THR A 35 2.88 29.44 16.63
CA THR A 35 1.94 28.81 17.57
C THR A 35 2.62 28.11 18.76
N ASN A 36 3.91 28.37 18.97
CA ASN A 36 4.75 27.57 19.86
C ASN A 36 5.81 28.34 20.65
N GLY A 37 5.61 29.65 20.87
CA GLY A 37 6.61 30.48 21.56
C GLY A 37 7.82 30.85 20.71
N PHE A 38 7.74 30.68 19.38
CA PHE A 38 8.83 30.94 18.43
C PHE A 38 9.45 32.34 18.59
N PRO A 39 10.77 32.52 18.38
CA PRO A 39 11.45 33.81 18.62
C PRO A 39 10.95 34.99 17.80
N CYS A 40 10.33 34.73 16.65
CA CYS A 40 9.74 35.72 15.76
C CYS A 40 8.28 35.38 15.45
N THR A 41 7.51 36.38 15.03
CA THR A 41 6.23 36.21 14.36
C THR A 41 6.39 36.58 12.89
N PHE A 42 5.66 35.90 12.02
CA PHE A 42 5.71 36.14 10.59
C PHE A 42 4.76 37.29 10.25
N ASN A 43 5.13 38.13 9.28
CA ASN A 43 4.30 39.26 8.87
C ASN A 43 3.38 38.86 7.71
N PRO A 44 2.22 39.52 7.53
CA PRO A 44 1.28 39.19 6.45
C PRO A 44 1.83 39.34 5.03
N ASP A 45 2.96 40.04 4.86
CA ASP A 45 3.67 40.17 3.58
C ASP A 45 4.34 38.85 3.11
N GLY A 46 4.41 37.83 3.97
CA GLY A 46 5.09 36.56 3.69
C GLY A 46 6.58 36.72 3.34
N ASN A 47 7.20 37.84 3.73
CA ASN A 47 8.57 38.20 3.34
C ASN A 47 9.35 38.93 4.45
N SER A 48 8.71 39.29 5.56
CA SER A 48 9.39 39.82 6.74
C SER A 48 8.90 39.16 8.04
N THR A 49 9.68 39.33 9.10
CA THR A 49 9.37 38.88 10.45
C THR A 49 9.51 40.03 11.44
N ARG A 50 8.84 39.93 12.59
CA ARG A 50 9.01 40.85 13.73
C ARG A 50 9.29 40.05 15.00
N LEU A 51 10.03 40.66 15.94
CA LEU A 51 10.42 40.00 17.19
C LEU A 51 9.17 39.59 17.99
N ASN A 52 9.14 38.35 18.47
CA ASN A 52 8.10 37.91 19.39
C ASN A 52 8.47 38.27 20.83
N ASN A 53 7.72 39.22 21.42
CA ASN A 53 7.89 39.67 22.81
C ASN A 53 7.33 38.66 23.84
N GLN A 54 6.58 37.66 23.37
CA GLN A 54 6.04 36.56 24.18
C GLN A 54 6.78 35.23 23.95
N SER A 55 7.90 35.25 23.21
CA SER A 55 8.71 34.07 22.95
C SER A 55 9.16 33.35 24.23
N TRP A 56 9.21 32.02 24.14
CA TRP A 56 9.81 31.15 25.15
C TRP A 56 11.34 31.31 25.24
N ASN A 57 11.98 31.74 24.13
CA ASN A 57 13.43 32.01 24.11
C ASN A 57 13.84 33.28 24.87
N GLU A 58 12.91 33.95 25.56
CA GLU A 58 13.23 35.05 26.46
C GLU A 58 14.14 34.59 27.63
N GLU A 59 13.88 33.40 28.19
CA GLU A 59 14.54 32.88 29.41
C GLU A 59 14.93 31.39 29.31
N VAL A 60 14.64 30.71 28.20
CA VAL A 60 14.96 29.29 27.97
C VAL A 60 15.73 29.12 26.65
N ASN A 61 16.72 28.23 26.62
CA ASN A 61 17.40 27.85 25.38
C ASN A 61 16.47 26.93 24.57
N MET A 62 16.00 27.39 23.41
CA MET A 62 14.97 26.70 22.63
C MET A 62 15.57 25.94 21.44
N LEU A 63 15.23 24.66 21.33
CA LEU A 63 15.60 23.78 20.21
C LEU A 63 14.33 23.29 19.49
N TYR A 64 13.95 23.98 18.43
CA TYR A 64 12.83 23.59 17.56
C TYR A 64 13.32 22.57 16.54
N ILE A 65 12.60 21.45 16.36
CA ILE A 65 13.05 20.40 15.44
C ILE A 65 11.88 19.79 14.66
N ASP A 66 12.08 19.72 13.34
CA ASP A 66 11.15 19.08 12.41
C ASP A 66 11.27 17.57 12.49
N GLN A 67 10.24 16.91 13.03
CA GLN A 67 10.20 15.46 13.16
C GLN A 67 8.78 14.92 12.97
N PRO A 68 8.61 13.66 12.52
CA PRO A 68 9.64 12.74 12.05
C PRO A 68 10.24 13.18 10.70
N VAL A 69 11.15 12.38 10.16
CA VAL A 69 11.68 12.58 8.80
C VAL A 69 10.53 12.71 7.80
N GLY A 70 10.51 13.83 7.08
CA GLY A 70 9.45 14.24 6.16
C GLY A 70 8.72 15.52 6.58
N ALA A 71 8.76 15.91 7.85
CA ALA A 71 8.19 17.18 8.33
C ALA A 71 9.03 18.39 7.90
N GLY A 72 8.39 19.47 7.45
CA GLY A 72 9.05 20.76 7.16
C GLY A 72 10.28 20.63 6.27
N PHE A 73 11.46 20.94 6.82
CA PHE A 73 12.77 20.83 6.16
C PHE A 73 13.49 19.50 6.39
N SER A 74 12.95 18.58 7.20
CA SER A 74 13.53 17.25 7.45
C SER A 74 13.17 16.26 6.33
N TYR A 75 14.17 15.57 5.76
CA TYR A 75 13.98 14.66 4.63
C TYR A 75 14.84 13.39 4.71
N SER A 76 14.34 12.28 4.15
CA SER A 76 15.15 11.06 3.96
C SER A 76 15.90 11.08 2.64
N LYS A 77 15.20 11.53 1.60
CA LYS A 77 15.58 11.57 0.20
C LYS A 77 14.86 12.74 -0.45
N ILE A 78 15.59 13.52 -1.24
CA ILE A 78 15.09 14.70 -1.94
C ILE A 78 14.50 14.28 -3.30
N VAL A 79 13.42 14.94 -3.70
CA VAL A 79 12.79 14.80 -5.02
C VAL A 79 12.45 16.20 -5.55
N ASN A 80 13.02 16.57 -6.69
CA ASN A 80 12.64 17.77 -7.44
C ASN A 80 11.37 17.49 -8.25
N GLY A 81 10.60 18.54 -8.55
CA GLY A 81 9.36 18.45 -9.32
C GLY A 81 8.58 19.77 -9.34
N VAL A 82 7.26 19.65 -9.47
CA VAL A 82 6.26 20.71 -9.45
C VAL A 82 5.18 20.33 -8.44
N VAL A 83 4.79 21.28 -7.59
CA VAL A 83 3.66 21.14 -6.65
C VAL A 83 2.41 21.77 -7.27
N ASP A 84 1.27 21.09 -7.12
CA ASP A 84 -0.04 21.68 -7.38
C ASP A 84 -0.72 21.98 -6.04
N LEU A 85 -1.01 23.26 -5.82
CA LEU A 85 -1.58 23.82 -4.60
C LEU A 85 -3.13 23.70 -4.55
N MET A 86 -3.78 23.46 -5.69
CA MET A 86 -5.22 23.16 -5.76
C MET A 86 -5.53 21.70 -5.43
N ASP A 87 -4.54 20.82 -5.53
CA ASP A 87 -4.68 19.36 -5.47
C ASP A 87 -5.21 18.80 -4.13
N SER A 88 -5.30 19.60 -3.06
CA SER A 88 -6.20 19.30 -1.93
C SER A 88 -7.66 19.02 -2.32
N LEU A 89 -8.03 19.26 -3.59
CA LEU A 89 -9.37 19.18 -4.15
C LEU A 89 -9.48 18.27 -5.39
N SER A 90 -8.46 17.43 -5.68
CA SER A 90 -8.48 16.48 -6.80
C SER A 90 -8.99 15.09 -6.37
N GLU A 91 -9.48 14.29 -7.32
CA GLU A 91 -9.95 12.92 -7.05
C GLU A 91 -8.81 11.90 -6.90
N ASP A 92 -7.60 12.22 -7.37
CA ASP A 92 -6.42 11.33 -7.29
C ASP A 92 -5.42 11.68 -6.16
N GLY A 93 -5.51 12.89 -5.60
CA GLY A 93 -4.72 13.38 -4.46
C GLY A 93 -3.22 13.54 -4.73
N SER A 94 -2.81 13.72 -5.99
CA SER A 94 -1.41 13.69 -6.43
C SER A 94 -0.67 15.04 -6.39
N PHE A 95 -0.62 15.68 -5.22
CA PHE A 95 -0.17 17.08 -5.02
C PHE A 95 1.23 17.47 -5.49
N PHE A 96 2.04 16.50 -5.90
CA PHE A 96 3.41 16.72 -6.34
C PHE A 96 3.78 15.78 -7.50
N THR A 97 4.25 16.40 -8.58
CA THR A 97 4.75 15.77 -9.79
C THR A 97 6.28 15.90 -9.87
N PRO A 98 7.09 14.84 -9.70
CA PRO A 98 8.56 14.90 -9.68
C PRO A 98 9.28 15.46 -10.93
N GLY A 99 10.57 15.17 -11.06
CA GLY A 99 11.48 15.50 -12.19
C GLY A 99 11.78 16.98 -12.40
N THR A 100 12.07 17.38 -13.64
CA THR A 100 12.63 18.72 -13.90
C THR A 100 11.59 19.70 -14.47
N VAL A 101 11.75 20.98 -14.14
CA VAL A 101 10.93 22.07 -14.70
C VAL A 101 11.06 22.13 -16.24
N GLU A 102 12.21 21.74 -16.76
CA GLU A 102 12.51 21.67 -18.19
C GLU A 102 11.76 20.53 -18.89
N GLU A 103 11.51 19.41 -18.20
CA GLU A 103 10.70 18.28 -18.69
C GLU A 103 9.18 18.58 -18.70
N LEU A 104 8.69 19.51 -17.87
CA LEU A 104 7.25 19.78 -17.65
C LEU A 104 6.62 20.89 -18.53
N GLN A 105 7.38 21.44 -19.49
CA GLN A 105 7.02 22.61 -20.30
C GLN A 105 6.77 23.88 -19.47
N GLN A 106 7.52 24.94 -19.76
CA GLN A 106 7.50 26.19 -18.99
C GLN A 106 6.15 26.93 -19.02
N ASP A 107 5.30 26.61 -20.01
CA ASP A 107 3.95 27.15 -20.19
C ASP A 107 2.90 26.53 -19.23
N SER A 108 3.24 25.48 -18.48
CA SER A 108 2.34 24.84 -17.49
C SER A 108 2.35 25.50 -16.10
N LEU A 109 3.32 26.36 -15.82
CA LEU A 109 3.45 27.04 -14.53
C LEU A 109 2.46 28.19 -14.40
N ASN A 110 1.79 28.28 -13.25
CA ASN A 110 0.82 29.32 -12.94
C ASN A 110 0.83 29.68 -11.45
N LEU A 111 -0.17 30.42 -10.97
CA LEU A 111 -0.27 30.86 -9.57
C LEU A 111 -0.34 29.70 -8.57
N THR A 112 -0.91 28.55 -8.96
CA THR A 112 -1.14 27.39 -8.10
C THR A 112 -0.26 26.20 -8.44
N VAL A 113 0.47 26.24 -9.57
CA VAL A 113 1.35 25.17 -10.07
C VAL A 113 2.77 25.71 -10.16
N ALA A 114 3.64 25.30 -9.23
CA ALA A 114 4.96 25.89 -9.02
C ALA A 114 6.09 24.84 -8.88
N PRO A 115 7.33 25.13 -9.32
CA PRO A 115 8.47 24.25 -9.05
C PRO A 115 8.70 24.06 -7.56
N ALA A 116 8.94 22.81 -7.14
CA ALA A 116 9.23 22.48 -5.75
C ALA A 116 10.25 21.33 -5.64
N THR A 117 11.08 21.40 -4.61
CA THR A 117 11.99 20.33 -4.20
C THR A 117 11.52 19.85 -2.84
N ILE A 118 10.98 18.64 -2.73
CA ILE A 118 10.40 18.14 -1.47
C ILE A 118 11.03 16.82 -1.03
N GLN A 119 10.60 16.33 0.12
CA GLN A 119 10.94 14.98 0.60
C GLN A 119 10.17 13.89 -0.17
N SER A 120 10.76 12.71 -0.31
CA SER A 120 10.17 11.58 -1.05
C SER A 120 8.80 11.16 -0.48
N LEU A 121 7.77 11.17 -1.33
CA LEU A 121 6.42 10.73 -0.96
C LEU A 121 6.25 9.20 -0.91
N ASP A 122 7.31 8.42 -1.18
CA ASP A 122 7.28 6.96 -1.07
C ASP A 122 7.10 6.53 0.40
N PRO A 123 6.03 5.81 0.76
CA PRO A 123 5.75 5.38 2.14
C PRO A 123 6.89 4.60 2.84
N ARG A 124 7.84 4.04 2.09
CA ARG A 124 9.01 3.30 2.64
C ARG A 124 10.22 4.19 2.91
N ASP A 125 10.26 5.39 2.35
CA ASP A 125 11.36 6.33 2.57
C ASP A 125 11.17 7.12 3.89
N GLY A 126 9.99 7.02 4.53
CA GLY A 126 9.64 7.68 5.80
C GLY A 126 9.61 6.76 7.03
N ILE A 127 9.39 7.36 8.20
CA ILE A 127 9.10 6.65 9.46
C ILE A 127 7.59 6.34 9.51
N ASN A 128 7.20 5.22 10.13
CA ASN A 128 5.79 4.78 10.17
C ASN A 128 5.18 4.50 11.55
N THR A 129 5.94 4.67 12.65
CA THR A 129 5.40 4.57 14.02
C THR A 129 6.05 5.60 14.95
N THR A 130 5.34 5.98 16.00
CA THR A 130 5.85 6.86 17.07
C THR A 130 7.06 6.26 17.76
N GLN A 131 7.06 4.94 18.00
CA GLN A 131 8.18 4.26 18.65
C GLN A 131 9.44 4.21 17.76
N GLN A 132 9.31 4.25 16.43
CA GLN A 132 10.45 4.47 15.53
C GLN A 132 10.92 5.94 15.50
N ALA A 133 10.00 6.91 15.53
CA ALA A 133 10.35 8.33 15.63
C ALA A 133 11.16 8.60 16.91
N ALA A 134 10.75 8.03 18.04
CA ALA A 134 11.47 8.10 19.32
C ALA A 134 12.93 7.62 19.22
N ARG A 135 13.20 6.56 18.45
CA ARG A 135 14.57 6.04 18.24
C ARG A 135 15.43 6.99 17.42
N VAL A 136 14.86 7.58 16.37
CA VAL A 136 15.58 8.55 15.53
C VAL A 136 15.86 9.83 16.31
N MET A 137 14.90 10.30 17.10
CA MET A 137 15.08 11.46 17.98
C MET A 137 16.05 11.21 19.13
N TRP A 138 16.15 9.96 19.63
CA TRP A 138 17.22 9.58 20.55
C TRP A 138 18.60 9.68 19.88
N GLN A 139 18.78 9.12 18.68
CA GLN A 139 20.06 9.24 17.96
C GLN A 139 20.42 10.71 17.66
N PHE A 140 19.44 11.53 17.28
CA PHE A 140 19.64 12.97 17.09
C PHE A 140 20.11 13.66 18.37
N THR A 141 19.39 13.47 19.48
CA THR A 141 19.71 14.13 20.76
C THR A 141 21.07 13.70 21.33
N GLN A 142 21.43 12.43 21.19
CA GLN A 142 22.75 11.90 21.59
C GLN A 142 23.93 12.56 20.86
N VAL A 143 23.74 12.94 19.58
CA VAL A 143 24.76 13.68 18.81
C VAL A 143 24.70 15.16 19.12
N TRP A 144 23.50 15.75 19.10
CA TRP A 144 23.31 17.20 19.23
C TRP A 144 23.79 17.74 20.59
N PHE A 145 23.34 17.18 21.71
CA PHE A 145 23.70 17.66 23.05
C PHE A 145 25.17 17.43 23.43
N ARG A 146 25.91 16.67 22.61
CA ARG A 146 27.29 16.28 22.84
C ARG A 146 28.27 17.03 21.93
N GLU A 147 27.90 17.27 20.67
CA GLU A 147 28.83 17.75 19.63
C GLU A 147 28.40 19.10 19.00
N PHE A 148 27.20 19.65 19.30
CA PHE A 148 26.76 20.92 18.71
C PHE A 148 27.52 22.12 19.34
N PRO A 149 28.34 22.87 18.58
CA PRO A 149 29.26 23.86 19.18
C PRO A 149 28.60 25.08 19.82
N GLY A 150 27.33 25.37 19.51
CA GLY A 150 26.58 26.48 20.11
C GLY A 150 25.85 26.13 21.41
N TYR A 151 25.90 24.87 21.85
CA TYR A 151 25.27 24.41 23.08
C TYR A 151 26.23 24.49 24.26
N ASP A 152 26.25 25.64 24.93
CA ASP A 152 27.09 25.89 26.11
C ASP A 152 26.29 26.55 27.24
N THR A 153 25.58 25.73 28.01
CA THR A 153 24.90 26.13 29.25
C THR A 153 25.34 25.24 30.41
N SER A 154 25.53 25.84 31.58
CA SER A 154 25.80 25.14 32.84
C SER A 154 24.59 24.36 33.34
N ASN A 155 23.37 24.78 33.00
CA ASN A 155 22.14 24.10 33.35
C ASN A 155 21.85 22.98 32.34
N LYS A 156 21.98 21.73 32.80
CA LYS A 156 21.84 20.53 31.95
C LYS A 156 20.42 19.98 31.90
N GLU A 157 19.43 20.64 32.51
CA GLU A 157 18.03 20.23 32.40
C GLU A 157 17.52 20.35 30.96
N ILE A 158 16.84 19.28 30.52
CA ILE A 158 16.24 19.16 29.21
C ILE A 158 14.74 18.91 29.40
N SER A 159 13.94 19.76 28.76
CA SER A 159 12.50 19.59 28.65
C SER A 159 12.08 19.27 27.22
N LEU A 160 10.90 18.68 27.05
CA LEU A 160 10.25 18.46 25.77
C LEU A 160 8.85 19.08 25.81
N TRP A 161 8.56 19.98 24.89
CA TRP A 161 7.22 20.55 24.69
C TRP A 161 6.67 20.11 23.33
N THR A 162 5.40 19.72 23.31
CA THR A 162 4.74 19.17 22.12
C THR A 162 3.33 19.74 21.94
N VAL A 163 2.74 19.55 20.75
CA VAL A 163 1.33 19.90 20.48
C VAL A 163 0.62 18.78 19.70
N SER A 164 -0.71 18.62 19.84
CA SER A 164 -1.54 17.79 18.95
C SER A 164 -1.16 16.30 18.99
N TYR A 165 -0.81 15.69 17.85
CA TYR A 165 -0.18 14.35 17.77
C TYR A 165 1.07 14.23 18.65
N GLY A 166 1.70 15.35 19.01
CA GLY A 166 2.72 15.46 20.04
C GLY A 166 2.32 14.87 21.40
N GLY A 167 1.03 14.66 21.68
CA GLY A 167 0.55 13.89 22.82
C GLY A 167 0.90 12.39 22.77
N PHE A 168 1.07 11.80 21.58
CA PHE A 168 1.64 10.47 21.41
C PHE A 168 3.18 10.51 21.43
N TYR A 169 3.78 11.49 20.75
CA TYR A 169 5.25 11.61 20.69
C TYR A 169 5.88 11.89 22.05
N GLY A 170 5.37 12.88 22.80
CA GLY A 170 5.96 13.38 24.04
C GLY A 170 6.20 12.31 25.10
N PRO A 171 5.16 11.59 25.56
CA PRO A 171 5.30 10.51 26.53
C PRO A 171 6.24 9.41 26.07
N SER A 172 6.08 8.88 24.85
CA SER A 172 6.93 7.80 24.33
C SER A 172 8.37 8.23 24.07
N PHE A 173 8.63 9.50 23.73
CA PHE A 173 9.98 10.03 23.56
C PHE A 173 10.67 10.17 24.92
N MET A 174 10.01 10.80 25.90
CA MET A 174 10.55 10.96 27.26
C MET A 174 10.76 9.60 27.94
N ALA A 175 9.80 8.69 27.84
CA ALA A 175 9.94 7.33 28.35
C ALA A 175 11.08 6.56 27.66
N HIS A 176 11.23 6.69 26.34
CA HIS A 176 12.33 6.08 25.61
C HIS A 176 13.69 6.67 26.03
N PHE A 177 13.83 8.00 26.05
CA PHE A 177 15.07 8.71 26.38
C PHE A 177 15.53 8.43 27.81
N HIS A 178 14.59 8.42 28.77
CA HIS A 178 14.87 8.07 30.16
C HIS A 178 15.41 6.63 30.28
N ARG A 179 14.73 5.66 29.64
CA ARG A 179 15.18 4.26 29.61
C ARG A 179 16.56 4.12 28.93
N GLN A 180 16.80 4.79 27.81
CA GLN A 180 18.09 4.72 27.09
C GLN A 180 19.25 5.40 27.85
N SER A 181 18.99 6.50 28.56
CA SER A 181 20.00 7.23 29.36
C SER A 181 20.53 6.42 30.56
N SER A 182 19.85 5.32 30.94
CA SER A 182 20.34 4.35 31.93
C SER A 182 21.37 3.34 31.37
N LEU A 183 21.56 3.29 30.04
CA LEU A 183 22.41 2.29 29.40
C LEU A 183 23.90 2.71 29.34
N PRO A 184 24.84 1.76 29.51
CA PRO A 184 26.26 2.06 29.42
C PRO A 184 26.65 2.56 28.01
N ASN A 185 27.52 3.56 27.97
CA ASN A 185 27.97 4.28 26.77
C ASN A 185 26.94 5.23 26.12
N SER A 186 25.81 5.51 26.78
CA SER A 186 24.95 6.66 26.40
C SER A 186 25.50 7.99 26.94
N PHE A 187 25.15 9.09 26.28
CA PHE A 187 25.25 10.43 26.86
C PHE A 187 23.98 10.67 27.70
N PRO A 188 24.07 10.89 29.02
CA PRO A 188 22.89 11.00 29.87
C PRO A 188 22.14 12.31 29.61
N LEU A 189 20.83 12.22 29.36
CA LEU A 189 19.95 13.38 29.26
C LEU A 189 19.24 13.61 30.62
N GLN A 190 19.44 14.77 31.24
CA GLN A 190 18.75 15.15 32.47
C GLN A 190 17.35 15.68 32.15
N LEU A 191 16.43 14.76 31.90
CA LEU A 191 15.04 15.07 31.56
C LEU A 191 14.31 15.64 32.78
N SER A 192 13.71 16.84 32.67
CA SER A 192 13.03 17.49 33.80
C SER A 192 11.53 17.74 33.59
N THR A 193 11.10 18.04 32.36
CA THR A 193 9.73 18.48 32.07
C THR A 193 9.22 17.98 30.72
N LEU A 194 7.96 17.53 30.68
CA LEU A 194 7.18 17.23 29.48
C LEU A 194 5.96 18.17 29.42
N GLY A 195 5.96 19.14 28.51
CA GLY A 195 4.80 19.98 28.20
C GLY A 195 4.01 19.43 27.01
N ILE A 196 2.68 19.45 27.10
CA ILE A 196 1.78 18.91 26.08
C ILE A 196 0.64 19.91 25.86
N GLN A 197 0.65 20.61 24.72
CA GLN A 197 -0.43 21.50 24.30
C GLN A 197 -1.48 20.74 23.47
N ASN A 198 -2.77 20.84 23.80
CA ASN A 198 -3.88 20.15 23.10
C ASN A 198 -3.50 18.75 22.58
N GLY A 199 -3.01 17.92 23.49
CA GLY A 199 -2.47 16.62 23.14
C GLY A 199 -3.57 15.61 22.83
N CYS A 200 -3.37 14.80 21.80
CA CYS A 200 -4.08 13.53 21.68
C CYS A 200 -3.15 12.43 22.21
N LEU A 201 -3.54 11.74 23.30
CA LEU A 201 -2.69 10.75 24.00
C LEU A 201 -3.29 9.34 24.04
N ASP A 202 -4.59 9.21 24.26
CA ASP A 202 -5.29 7.92 24.31
C ASP A 202 -6.70 8.03 23.77
N VAL A 203 -6.94 7.48 22.58
CA VAL A 203 -8.26 7.48 21.92
C VAL A 203 -9.31 6.70 22.74
N LEU A 204 -8.90 5.73 23.55
CA LEU A 204 -9.83 4.97 24.40
C LEU A 204 -10.39 5.85 25.53
N THR A 205 -9.51 6.54 26.28
CA THR A 205 -9.91 7.47 27.33
C THR A 205 -10.64 8.70 26.77
N MET A 206 -10.17 9.26 25.65
CA MET A 206 -10.79 10.45 25.04
C MET A 206 -12.10 10.15 24.30
N GLY A 207 -12.46 8.90 24.03
CA GLY A 207 -13.53 8.54 23.11
C GLY A 207 -14.89 9.22 23.38
N LEU A 208 -15.33 9.23 24.64
CA LEU A 208 -16.59 9.90 25.03
C LEU A 208 -16.50 11.43 25.00
N SER A 209 -15.30 12.00 25.25
CA SER A 209 -15.10 13.45 25.28
C SER A 209 -15.45 14.13 23.96
N TYR A 210 -15.19 13.46 22.82
CA TYR A 210 -15.59 13.97 21.50
C TYR A 210 -17.11 14.15 21.40
N LEU A 211 -17.87 13.22 21.94
CA LEU A 211 -19.33 13.24 21.86
C LEU A 211 -19.90 14.29 22.81
N ASP A 212 -19.44 14.28 24.07
CA ASP A 212 -19.95 15.18 25.10
C ASP A 212 -19.55 16.64 24.82
N PHE A 213 -18.35 16.91 24.29
CA PHE A 213 -17.93 18.26 23.89
C PHE A 213 -18.70 18.81 22.67
N SER A 214 -19.19 17.93 21.77
CA SER A 214 -19.99 18.34 20.60
C SER A 214 -21.37 18.91 20.97
N LEU A 215 -21.88 18.60 22.17
CA LEU A 215 -23.17 19.08 22.66
C LEU A 215 -23.05 20.04 23.86
N ASN A 216 -22.11 19.77 24.77
CA ASN A 216 -22.05 20.38 26.10
C ASN A 216 -20.73 21.12 26.37
N ASN A 217 -20.09 21.70 25.34
CA ASN A 217 -18.92 22.57 25.54
C ASN A 217 -19.28 23.86 26.29
N THR A 218 -18.24 24.54 26.75
CA THR A 218 -18.31 25.73 27.61
C THR A 218 -18.71 27.03 26.91
N TYR A 219 -19.15 26.94 25.65
CA TYR A 219 -19.53 28.06 24.80
C TYR A 219 -20.99 28.00 24.32
N ASP A 220 -21.77 27.01 24.78
CA ASP A 220 -23.16 26.78 24.37
C ASP A 220 -23.33 26.53 22.86
N ILE A 221 -22.30 26.00 22.21
CA ILE A 221 -22.29 25.68 20.78
C ILE A 221 -22.71 24.22 20.59
N GLN A 222 -23.86 23.99 19.96
CA GLN A 222 -24.27 22.64 19.56
C GLN A 222 -23.73 22.33 18.15
N ALA A 223 -22.77 21.41 18.04
CA ALA A 223 -22.16 21.06 16.76
C ALA A 223 -23.11 20.26 15.85
N TYR A 224 -23.88 19.34 16.41
CA TYR A 224 -24.85 18.49 15.69
C TYR A 224 -26.03 18.03 16.58
N PRO A 225 -27.12 17.47 16.01
CA PRO A 225 -28.27 16.98 16.78
C PRO A 225 -27.97 15.78 17.70
N GLU A 226 -28.77 15.59 18.76
CA GLU A 226 -28.64 14.45 19.71
C GLU A 226 -28.75 13.06 19.06
N GLU A 227 -29.39 12.98 17.89
CA GLU A 227 -29.50 11.78 17.06
C GLU A 227 -28.12 11.32 16.57
N VAL A 228 -27.28 12.27 16.12
CA VAL A 228 -25.89 12.02 15.69
C VAL A 228 -25.02 11.61 16.87
N TYR A 229 -25.18 12.26 18.04
CA TYR A 229 -24.53 11.84 19.29
C TYR A 229 -24.83 10.38 19.61
N SER A 230 -26.10 9.97 19.51
CA SER A 230 -26.54 8.62 19.82
C SER A 230 -25.91 7.59 18.88
N SER A 231 -25.87 7.88 17.57
CA SER A 231 -25.20 7.02 16.58
C SER A 231 -23.69 6.92 16.81
N ALA A 232 -23.01 8.06 17.00
CA ALA A 232 -21.57 8.10 17.25
C ALA A 232 -21.18 7.42 18.58
N LYS A 233 -22.08 7.42 19.58
CA LYS A 233 -21.93 6.68 20.85
C LYS A 233 -22.00 5.17 20.65
N THR A 234 -22.95 4.68 19.86
CA THR A 234 -23.00 3.26 19.46
C THR A 234 -21.74 2.87 18.70
N ASN A 235 -21.30 3.70 17.74
CA ASN A 235 -20.06 3.44 16.98
C ASN A 235 -18.82 3.39 17.89
N LEU A 236 -18.77 4.23 18.93
CA LEU A 236 -17.72 4.19 19.94
C LEU A 236 -17.74 2.87 20.71
N THR A 237 -18.88 2.48 21.30
CA THR A 237 -18.96 1.34 22.23
C THR A 237 -18.97 -0.02 21.55
N GLU A 238 -19.62 -0.14 20.38
CA GLU A 238 -19.81 -1.44 19.71
C GLU A 238 -18.70 -1.77 18.70
N TYR A 239 -18.06 -0.76 18.10
CA TYR A 239 -17.04 -0.97 17.06
C TYR A 239 -15.66 -0.42 17.43
N CYS A 240 -15.53 0.88 17.72
CA CYS A 240 -14.22 1.51 17.97
C CYS A 240 -13.51 0.91 19.19
N GLN A 241 -14.16 0.84 20.35
CA GLN A 241 -13.53 0.33 21.58
C GLN A 241 -13.07 -1.14 21.46
N PRO A 242 -13.89 -2.10 20.97
CA PRO A 242 -13.45 -3.48 20.77
C PRO A 242 -12.30 -3.62 19.76
N LEU A 243 -12.34 -2.89 18.64
CA LEU A 243 -11.29 -2.93 17.62
C LEU A 243 -9.97 -2.34 18.14
N LEU A 244 -10.02 -1.24 18.87
CA LEU A 244 -8.86 -0.60 19.50
C LEU A 244 -8.21 -1.55 20.53
N LEU A 245 -9.01 -2.19 21.39
CA LEU A 245 -8.50 -3.18 22.35
C LEU A 245 -7.86 -4.40 21.64
N SER A 246 -8.47 -4.88 20.55
CA SER A 246 -7.92 -5.96 19.72
C SER A 246 -6.60 -5.58 19.02
N CYS A 247 -6.49 -4.33 18.53
CA CYS A 247 -5.23 -3.76 18.06
C CYS A 247 -4.16 -3.78 19.14
N ARG A 248 -4.45 -3.26 20.35
CA ARG A 248 -3.47 -3.24 21.46
C ARG A 248 -3.01 -4.64 21.88
N GLN A 249 -3.91 -5.61 21.94
CA GLN A 249 -3.54 -7.01 22.17
C GLN A 249 -2.62 -7.53 21.04
N SER A 250 -2.98 -7.27 19.78
CA SER A 250 -2.18 -7.67 18.61
C SER A 250 -0.78 -7.02 18.63
N VAL A 251 -0.65 -5.77 19.07
CA VAL A 251 0.65 -5.10 19.28
C VAL A 251 1.48 -5.84 20.32
N GLN A 252 0.92 -6.18 21.48
CA GLN A 252 1.64 -6.91 22.54
C GLN A 252 2.12 -8.30 22.07
N GLU A 253 1.32 -9.01 21.26
CA GLU A 253 1.64 -10.34 20.77
C GLU A 253 2.59 -10.34 19.56
N GLY A 254 2.45 -9.37 18.65
CA GLY A 254 3.05 -9.42 17.31
C GLY A 254 4.03 -8.29 16.95
N ASP A 255 4.02 -7.16 17.66
CA ASP A 255 4.99 -6.06 17.49
C ASP A 255 5.20 -5.23 18.79
N PRO A 256 5.59 -5.86 19.91
CA PRO A 256 5.72 -5.18 21.21
C PRO A 256 6.87 -4.17 21.27
N LEU A 257 7.67 -4.06 20.21
CA LEU A 257 8.72 -3.06 20.05
C LEU A 257 8.30 -1.92 19.09
N GLY A 258 7.10 -1.96 18.52
CA GLY A 258 6.57 -0.89 17.66
C GLY A 258 7.45 -0.61 16.44
N TYR A 259 7.96 -1.64 15.76
CA TYR A 259 8.70 -1.48 14.51
C TYR A 259 7.79 -1.22 13.29
N GLY A 260 6.48 -1.50 13.39
CA GLY A 260 5.53 -1.24 12.31
C GLY A 260 5.73 -2.15 11.08
N SER A 261 6.39 -3.30 11.24
CA SER A 261 6.72 -4.23 10.15
C SER A 261 5.82 -5.47 10.08
N ASN A 262 5.00 -5.73 11.11
CA ASN A 262 4.07 -6.85 11.15
C ASN A 262 2.74 -6.47 10.48
N SER A 263 2.47 -7.01 9.29
CA SER A 263 1.29 -6.68 8.48
C SER A 263 -0.04 -6.98 9.18
N THR A 264 -0.12 -8.04 9.98
CA THR A 264 -1.36 -8.43 10.69
C THR A 264 -1.69 -7.42 11.81
N VAL A 265 -0.69 -7.02 12.59
CA VAL A 265 -0.85 -5.98 13.64
C VAL A 265 -1.21 -4.65 13.00
N ASN A 266 -0.51 -4.27 11.94
CA ASN A 266 -0.75 -3.05 11.19
C ASN A 266 -2.19 -2.98 10.64
N GLN A 267 -2.71 -4.06 10.05
CA GLN A 267 -4.10 -4.12 9.57
C GLN A 267 -5.13 -3.99 10.69
N ALA A 268 -4.94 -4.68 11.82
CA ALA A 268 -5.84 -4.58 12.97
C ALA A 268 -5.90 -3.14 13.53
N CYS A 269 -4.75 -2.48 13.64
CA CYS A 269 -4.67 -1.11 14.13
C CYS A 269 -5.14 -0.06 13.13
N ALA A 270 -4.88 -0.24 11.82
CA ALA A 270 -5.39 0.66 10.78
C ALA A 270 -6.92 0.59 10.68
N LEU A 271 -7.51 -0.61 10.81
CA LEU A 271 -8.96 -0.78 10.86
C LEU A 271 -9.57 -0.07 12.09
N ALA A 272 -8.97 -0.25 13.26
CA ALA A 272 -9.40 0.44 14.48
C ALA A 272 -9.30 1.98 14.32
N ALA A 273 -8.22 2.49 13.72
CA ALA A 273 -8.03 3.92 13.46
C ALA A 273 -9.09 4.47 12.49
N GLY A 274 -9.38 3.74 11.40
CA GLY A 274 -10.41 4.11 10.44
C GLY A 274 -11.80 4.20 11.08
N VAL A 275 -12.17 3.23 11.93
CA VAL A 275 -13.47 3.25 12.63
C VAL A 275 -13.55 4.36 13.68
N CYS A 276 -12.54 4.47 14.56
CA CYS A 276 -12.55 5.45 15.64
C CYS A 276 -12.49 6.90 15.12
N PHE A 277 -11.64 7.20 14.15
CA PHE A 277 -11.54 8.57 13.61
C PHE A 277 -12.61 8.86 12.55
N GLY A 278 -13.07 7.87 11.77
CA GLY A 278 -14.13 8.06 10.78
C GLY A 278 -15.51 8.26 11.40
N PHE A 279 -15.94 7.36 12.30
CA PHE A 279 -17.33 7.31 12.77
C PHE A 279 -17.58 7.90 14.16
N VAL A 280 -16.54 8.15 14.96
CA VAL A 280 -16.66 8.80 16.29
C VAL A 280 -16.17 10.24 16.22
N GLN A 281 -14.89 10.47 15.89
CA GLN A 281 -14.37 11.84 15.75
C GLN A 281 -14.89 12.53 14.47
N GLY A 282 -15.00 11.79 13.36
CA GLY A 282 -15.46 12.32 12.07
C GLY A 282 -16.93 12.74 12.05
N ALA A 283 -17.74 12.29 13.01
CA ALA A 283 -19.14 12.70 13.15
C ALA A 283 -19.29 14.22 13.28
N PHE A 284 -18.36 14.91 13.95
CA PHE A 284 -18.35 16.37 14.02
C PHE A 284 -18.24 17.00 12.63
N THR A 285 -17.24 16.61 11.85
CA THR A 285 -16.98 17.16 10.51
C THR A 285 -17.96 16.68 9.43
N SER A 286 -18.74 15.64 9.69
CA SER A 286 -19.77 15.13 8.76
C SER A 286 -21.15 15.76 8.96
N TYR A 287 -21.42 16.36 10.13
CA TYR A 287 -22.74 16.88 10.51
C TYR A 287 -22.68 18.33 11.05
N SER A 288 -21.54 19.01 10.93
CA SER A 288 -21.33 20.37 11.40
C SER A 288 -20.45 21.16 10.41
N ASP A 289 -20.82 22.42 10.18
CA ASP A 289 -20.01 23.37 9.40
C ASP A 289 -18.91 24.06 10.25
N LEU A 290 -18.72 23.64 11.50
CA LEU A 290 -17.74 24.23 12.42
C LEU A 290 -16.32 23.69 12.18
N ASN A 291 -15.29 24.48 12.52
CA ASN A 291 -13.91 24.03 12.43
C ASN A 291 -13.53 23.10 13.61
N PRO A 292 -12.98 21.89 13.37
CA PRO A 292 -12.60 20.97 14.44
C PRO A 292 -11.40 21.42 15.30
N PHE A 293 -10.70 22.50 14.93
CA PHE A 293 -9.59 23.08 15.69
C PHE A 293 -9.99 24.36 16.47
N ASP A 294 -11.16 24.93 16.17
CA ASP A 294 -11.79 26.04 16.88
C ASP A 294 -13.29 26.03 16.57
N ILE A 295 -14.10 25.58 17.55
CA ILE A 295 -15.56 25.44 17.38
C ILE A 295 -16.30 26.77 17.19
N THR A 296 -15.63 27.93 17.29
CA THR A 296 -16.24 29.25 17.03
C THR A 296 -16.09 29.74 15.59
N LEU A 297 -15.31 29.02 14.79
CA LEU A 297 -15.06 29.32 13.37
C LEU A 297 -15.83 28.35 12.47
N SER A 298 -16.21 28.81 11.27
CA SER A 298 -16.83 27.97 10.24
C SER A 298 -15.76 27.34 9.37
N HIS A 299 -15.79 26.03 9.11
CA HIS A 299 -14.88 25.42 8.15
C HIS A 299 -15.08 26.05 6.74
N PRO A 300 -14.04 26.46 6.01
CA PRO A 300 -12.61 26.17 6.20
C PRO A 300 -11.77 27.31 6.85
N GLU A 301 -12.34 28.11 7.75
CA GLU A 301 -11.59 29.15 8.48
C GLU A 301 -10.48 28.56 9.35
N THR A 302 -9.23 28.99 9.18
CA THR A 302 -8.11 28.58 10.03
C THR A 302 -7.51 29.75 10.80
N TYR A 303 -7.19 29.50 12.07
CA TYR A 303 -6.43 30.42 12.91
C TYR A 303 -5.43 29.65 13.81
N PRO A 304 -4.18 30.14 13.99
CA PRO A 304 -3.61 31.34 13.38
C PRO A 304 -3.38 31.24 11.86
N PRO A 305 -3.17 32.36 11.16
CA PRO A 305 -2.93 32.38 9.71
C PRO A 305 -1.59 31.73 9.31
N LEU A 306 -1.49 31.22 8.07
CA LEU A 306 -0.32 30.44 7.60
C LEU A 306 0.85 31.29 7.07
N HIS A 307 1.13 32.44 7.68
CA HIS A 307 2.17 33.38 7.23
C HIS A 307 3.60 32.78 7.23
N SER A 308 3.87 31.83 8.12
CA SER A 308 5.17 31.12 8.17
C SER A 308 5.51 30.42 6.85
N VAL A 309 4.51 29.87 6.14
CA VAL A 309 4.74 29.11 4.91
C VAL A 309 5.20 30.00 3.76
N GLY A 310 4.64 31.22 3.67
CA GLY A 310 5.07 32.23 2.70
C GLY A 310 6.52 32.68 2.94
N TYR A 311 6.85 33.00 4.20
CA TYR A 311 8.19 33.43 4.58
C TYR A 311 9.26 32.34 4.41
N LEU A 312 9.00 31.12 4.88
CA LEU A 312 9.97 30.01 4.84
C LEU A 312 10.18 29.44 3.43
N ASN A 313 9.33 29.80 2.46
CA ASN A 313 9.53 29.52 1.04
C ASN A 313 10.19 30.66 0.25
N GLN A 314 10.55 31.78 0.88
CA GLN A 314 11.33 32.82 0.21
C GLN A 314 12.73 32.29 -0.16
N PRO A 315 13.22 32.47 -1.41
CA PRO A 315 14.52 31.95 -1.84
C PRO A 315 15.70 32.44 -0.98
N TRP A 316 15.63 33.68 -0.49
CA TRP A 316 16.66 34.26 0.38
C TRP A 316 16.66 33.64 1.79
N VAL A 317 15.49 33.27 2.32
CA VAL A 317 15.36 32.56 3.61
C VAL A 317 15.92 31.16 3.49
N GLN A 318 15.54 30.41 2.44
CA GLN A 318 16.05 29.06 2.22
C GLN A 318 17.57 29.03 2.03
N THR A 319 18.11 30.00 1.27
CA THR A 319 19.56 30.18 1.10
C THR A 319 20.25 30.49 2.43
N ALA A 320 19.67 31.36 3.26
CA ALA A 320 20.24 31.72 4.57
C ALA A 320 20.20 30.56 5.59
N LEU A 321 19.18 29.70 5.51
CA LEU A 321 19.06 28.49 6.34
C LEU A 321 19.85 27.29 5.81
N GLY A 322 20.37 27.36 4.58
CA GLY A 322 21.10 26.26 3.93
C GLY A 322 20.26 25.00 3.68
N VAL A 323 18.93 25.16 3.52
CA VAL A 323 18.00 24.04 3.33
C VAL A 323 17.99 23.54 1.89
N ALA A 324 17.78 22.23 1.73
CA ALA A 324 17.80 21.55 0.43
C ALA A 324 16.41 21.16 -0.08
N VAL A 325 15.34 21.54 0.63
CA VAL A 325 13.94 21.30 0.27
C VAL A 325 13.10 22.55 0.56
N ASN A 326 12.02 22.72 -0.19
CA ASN A 326 10.96 23.68 0.08
C ASN A 326 10.28 23.39 1.41
N PHE A 327 9.79 24.46 2.04
CA PHE A 327 9.12 24.34 3.33
C PHE A 327 7.69 23.82 3.16
N THR A 328 7.31 22.83 3.97
CA THR A 328 5.93 22.31 4.05
C THR A 328 5.42 22.38 5.49
N ALA A 329 4.24 22.97 5.71
CA ALA A 329 3.67 23.07 7.06
C ALA A 329 3.39 21.68 7.68
N GLY A 330 3.10 20.68 6.85
CA GLY A 330 3.00 19.29 7.28
C GLY A 330 3.08 18.27 6.16
N SER A 331 3.60 17.09 6.49
CA SER A 331 3.82 15.98 5.58
C SER A 331 2.57 15.11 5.39
N ARG A 332 1.89 15.27 4.24
CA ARG A 332 0.73 14.43 3.86
C ARG A 332 1.08 12.93 3.85
N SER A 333 2.27 12.56 3.37
CA SER A 333 2.71 11.15 3.31
C SER A 333 2.96 10.57 4.71
N THR A 334 3.57 11.32 5.64
CA THR A 334 3.75 10.89 7.02
C THR A 334 2.40 10.63 7.70
N GLY A 335 1.43 11.55 7.54
CA GLY A 335 0.06 11.38 8.02
C GLY A 335 -0.58 10.08 7.54
N GLY A 336 -0.65 9.90 6.21
CA GLY A 336 -1.26 8.71 5.60
C GLY A 336 -0.59 7.40 6.06
N VAL A 337 0.73 7.38 6.23
CA VAL A 337 1.47 6.21 6.72
C VAL A 337 1.10 5.87 8.17
N PHE A 338 1.12 6.84 9.08
CA PHE A 338 0.84 6.60 10.50
C PHE A 338 -0.62 6.19 10.74
N PHE A 339 -1.58 6.82 10.06
CA PHE A 339 -3.00 6.49 10.24
C PHE A 339 -3.42 5.24 9.46
N ALA A 340 -3.19 5.20 8.14
CA ALA A 340 -3.79 4.19 7.26
C ALA A 340 -2.94 2.93 7.05
N LEU A 341 -1.60 2.98 7.24
CA LEU A 341 -0.75 1.79 7.09
C LEU A 341 -0.43 1.10 8.41
N THR A 342 -0.18 1.84 9.49
CA THR A 342 0.20 1.24 10.80
C THR A 342 -0.82 1.43 11.91
N GLY A 343 -1.79 2.33 11.75
CA GLY A 343 -2.79 2.65 12.78
C GLY A 343 -2.17 3.13 14.09
N ASP A 344 -1.06 3.89 14.01
CA ASP A 344 -0.19 4.24 15.14
C ASP A 344 -0.94 4.80 16.37
N PRO A 345 -1.95 5.69 16.27
CA PRO A 345 -2.70 6.19 17.42
C PRO A 345 -3.43 5.14 18.26
N MET A 346 -3.77 3.99 17.67
CA MET A 346 -4.46 2.90 18.37
C MET A 346 -3.47 2.05 19.19
N ARG A 347 -2.18 2.11 18.87
CA ARG A 347 -1.12 1.25 19.43
C ARG A 347 -0.68 1.69 20.83
N HIS A 348 -0.80 2.98 21.13
CA HIS A 348 -0.33 3.59 22.39
C HIS A 348 -1.41 3.59 23.45
N ASP A 349 -1.02 3.54 24.72
CA ASP A 349 -1.88 3.76 25.88
C ASP A 349 -1.18 4.67 26.91
N LEU A 350 -1.81 4.90 28.06
CA LEU A 350 -1.29 5.80 29.11
C LEU A 350 -0.06 5.25 29.87
N SER A 351 0.51 4.10 29.51
CA SER A 351 1.65 3.50 30.23
C SER A 351 2.93 4.34 30.18
N ASP A 352 3.29 4.91 29.03
CA ASP A 352 4.47 5.77 28.92
C ASP A 352 4.29 7.09 29.67
N LEU A 353 3.07 7.66 29.72
CA LEU A 353 2.79 8.87 30.50
C LEU A 353 2.90 8.61 32.01
N ARG A 354 2.37 7.49 32.50
CA ARG A 354 2.56 7.07 33.90
C ARG A 354 4.04 6.85 34.21
N TYR A 355 4.77 6.18 33.32
CA TYR A 355 6.22 5.98 33.47
C TYR A 355 7.00 7.30 33.57
N VAL A 356 6.64 8.33 32.80
CA VAL A 356 7.25 9.67 32.89
C VAL A 356 7.03 10.29 34.27
N LEU A 357 5.78 10.29 34.77
CA LEU A 357 5.43 10.80 36.10
C LEU A 357 6.12 10.03 37.24
N GLU A 358 6.11 8.68 37.19
CA GLU A 358 6.73 7.80 38.17
C GLU A 358 8.27 7.98 38.30
N ASN A 359 8.91 8.60 37.31
CA ASN A 359 10.35 8.88 37.30
C ASN A 359 10.68 10.37 37.59
N ASN A 360 9.76 11.10 38.24
CA ASN A 360 9.92 12.50 38.68
C ASN A 360 10.12 13.52 37.54
N ILE A 361 9.65 13.22 36.33
CA ILE A 361 9.61 14.19 35.23
C ILE A 361 8.29 14.94 35.34
N LYS A 362 8.34 16.28 35.47
CA LYS A 362 7.15 17.14 35.56
C LYS A 362 6.33 17.03 34.27
N VAL A 363 5.01 16.98 34.36
CA VAL A 363 4.10 17.01 33.20
C VAL A 363 3.19 18.24 33.29
N ALA A 364 3.13 19.01 32.20
CA ALA A 364 2.21 20.14 32.05
C ALA A 364 1.31 19.92 30.84
N MET A 365 0.02 19.68 31.10
CA MET A 365 -1.02 19.50 30.09
C MET A 365 -1.76 20.83 29.91
N VAL A 366 -1.67 21.46 28.74
CA VAL A 366 -2.21 22.80 28.48
C VAL A 366 -3.20 22.74 27.33
N TYR A 367 -4.49 22.97 27.60
CA TYR A 367 -5.56 22.77 26.63
C TYR A 367 -6.37 24.05 26.42
N GLY A 368 -6.39 24.55 25.19
CA GLY A 368 -7.35 25.55 24.76
C GLY A 368 -8.76 24.98 24.74
N ASP A 369 -9.73 25.73 25.27
CA ASP A 369 -11.10 25.25 25.50
C ASP A 369 -12.07 25.38 24.32
N LEU A 370 -11.59 25.83 23.15
CA LEU A 370 -12.31 25.84 21.87
C LEU A 370 -11.92 24.70 20.92
N ASP A 371 -10.87 23.94 21.22
CA ASP A 371 -10.46 22.82 20.38
C ASP A 371 -11.39 21.62 20.52
N TYR A 372 -11.84 21.05 19.39
CA TYR A 372 -12.54 19.78 19.37
C TYR A 372 -11.57 18.59 19.16
N ARG A 373 -10.55 18.77 18.29
CA ARG A 373 -9.68 17.70 17.78
C ARG A 373 -8.94 16.96 18.89
N CYS A 374 -8.39 17.68 19.85
CA CYS A 374 -7.79 17.14 21.07
C CYS A 374 -8.32 17.94 22.26
N ASN A 375 -9.65 17.93 22.42
CA ASN A 375 -10.39 18.77 23.35
C ASN A 375 -9.98 18.64 24.83
N TRP A 376 -10.26 19.70 25.59
CA TRP A 376 -9.87 19.78 27.00
C TRP A 376 -10.63 18.81 27.91
N PHE A 377 -11.84 18.35 27.56
CA PHE A 377 -12.53 17.30 28.33
C PHE A 377 -11.72 16.00 28.30
N GLY A 378 -11.25 15.58 27.12
CA GLY A 378 -10.42 14.40 26.95
C GLY A 378 -9.05 14.55 27.64
N GLY A 379 -8.46 15.74 27.57
CA GLY A 379 -7.25 16.09 28.32
C GLY A 379 -7.44 16.00 29.84
N GLU A 380 -8.58 16.47 30.36
CA GLU A 380 -8.94 16.36 31.77
C GLU A 380 -9.05 14.89 32.19
N GLU A 381 -9.84 14.08 31.48
CA GLU A 381 -10.01 12.65 31.78
C GLU A 381 -8.67 11.90 31.78
N ILE A 382 -7.76 12.21 30.84
CA ILE A 382 -6.40 11.65 30.84
C ILE A 382 -5.62 12.07 32.10
N SER A 383 -5.66 13.35 32.47
CA SER A 383 -4.96 13.85 33.66
C SER A 383 -5.48 13.19 34.95
N LEU A 384 -6.79 12.99 35.08
CA LEU A 384 -7.42 12.28 36.19
C LEU A 384 -7.08 10.77 36.20
N ALA A 385 -6.90 10.16 35.03
CA ALA A 385 -6.53 8.75 34.86
C ALA A 385 -5.05 8.44 35.14
N VAL A 386 -4.18 9.45 35.28
CA VAL A 386 -2.76 9.29 35.64
C VAL A 386 -2.35 9.98 36.94
N GLY A 387 -3.03 11.05 37.37
CA GLY A 387 -2.65 11.87 38.53
C GLY A 387 -2.90 11.26 39.92
N GLY A 388 -3.52 10.09 40.02
CA GLY A 388 -3.77 9.42 41.30
C GLY A 388 -4.94 10.02 42.10
N GLU A 389 -4.93 9.83 43.42
CA GLU A 389 -6.02 10.29 44.31
C GLU A 389 -5.93 11.78 44.62
N GLU A 390 -4.76 12.26 45.06
CA GLU A 390 -4.54 13.66 45.45
C GLU A 390 -4.86 14.66 44.34
N PHE A 391 -4.51 14.33 43.08
CA PHE A 391 -4.84 15.16 41.91
C PHE A 391 -6.33 15.15 41.56
N ARG A 392 -7.02 14.01 41.71
CA ARG A 392 -8.48 13.93 41.50
C ARG A 392 -9.27 14.75 42.51
N GLU A 393 -8.78 14.85 43.74
CA GLU A 393 -9.35 15.73 44.76
C GLU A 393 -8.92 17.21 44.62
N ALA A 394 -7.85 17.53 43.88
CA ALA A 394 -7.35 18.90 43.74
C ALA A 394 -8.38 19.79 43.03
N GLY A 395 -8.52 21.02 43.53
CA GLY A 395 -9.44 22.00 42.98
C GLY A 395 -8.77 22.90 41.95
N TYR A 396 -9.52 23.40 40.99
CA TYR A 396 -9.05 24.34 39.98
C TYR A 396 -8.81 25.73 40.57
N ALA A 397 -7.60 26.26 40.40
CA ALA A 397 -7.24 27.63 40.73
C ALA A 397 -7.16 28.51 39.47
N ASP A 398 -7.39 29.82 39.62
CA ASP A 398 -7.26 30.79 38.52
C ASP A 398 -5.80 30.92 38.05
N VAL A 399 -5.60 30.94 36.73
CA VAL A 399 -4.30 31.29 36.11
C VAL A 399 -4.24 32.82 35.97
N ASP A 400 -3.70 33.47 36.99
CA ASP A 400 -3.50 34.92 37.08
C ASP A 400 -2.33 35.36 36.19
N VAL A 401 -2.62 36.23 35.22
CA VAL A 401 -1.66 36.86 34.31
C VAL A 401 -1.79 38.38 34.46
N GLY A 402 -1.12 38.93 35.47
CA GLY A 402 -1.07 40.37 35.72
C GLY A 402 -2.40 41.00 36.18
N GLY A 403 -3.23 40.23 36.89
CA GLY A 403 -4.56 40.64 37.35
C GLY A 403 -5.70 40.22 36.40
N VAL A 404 -5.40 39.50 35.32
CA VAL A 404 -6.38 38.93 34.38
C VAL A 404 -6.34 37.41 34.49
N VAL A 405 -7.50 36.77 34.68
CA VAL A 405 -7.62 35.31 34.70
C VAL A 405 -7.64 34.79 33.25
N GLY A 406 -6.56 34.15 32.83
CA GLY A 406 -6.40 33.61 31.46
C GLY A 406 -6.84 32.15 31.30
N GLY A 407 -7.24 31.50 32.39
CA GLY A 407 -7.58 30.09 32.41
C GLY A 407 -7.68 29.54 33.84
N LEU A 408 -7.80 28.22 33.95
CA LEU A 408 -7.93 27.47 35.20
C LEU A 408 -6.90 26.35 35.22
N VAL A 409 -6.30 26.08 36.38
CA VAL A 409 -5.34 24.99 36.56
C VAL A 409 -5.67 24.09 37.75
N ARG A 410 -5.68 22.78 37.51
CA ARG A 410 -5.60 21.73 38.53
C ARG A 410 -4.16 21.25 38.57
N GLU A 411 -3.50 21.37 39.71
CA GLU A 411 -2.07 21.07 39.88
C GLU A 411 -1.81 20.39 41.22
N VAL A 412 -1.05 19.29 41.17
CA VAL A 412 -0.42 18.65 42.34
C VAL A 412 0.98 18.24 41.93
N ALA A 413 1.97 18.57 42.75
CA ALA A 413 3.36 18.08 42.72
C ALA A 413 3.80 17.32 41.44
N GLY A 414 4.20 18.05 40.40
CA GLY A 414 4.74 17.47 39.17
C GLY A 414 3.71 17.09 38.09
N LEU A 415 2.40 17.24 38.32
CA LEU A 415 1.37 17.20 37.27
C LEU A 415 0.50 18.46 37.33
N SER A 416 0.38 19.16 36.21
CA SER A 416 -0.58 20.25 36.01
C SER A 416 -1.47 19.99 34.79
N PHE A 417 -2.76 20.25 34.93
CA PHE A 417 -3.74 20.31 33.85
C PHE A 417 -4.35 21.71 33.81
N VAL A 418 -4.14 22.40 32.70
CA VAL A 418 -4.51 23.80 32.48
C VAL A 418 -5.55 23.87 31.38
N ARG A 419 -6.71 24.43 31.70
CA ARG A 419 -7.70 24.89 30.72
C ARG A 419 -7.43 26.36 30.42
N VAL A 420 -7.04 26.68 29.19
CA VAL A 420 -6.81 28.05 28.73
C VAL A 420 -8.09 28.55 28.04
N PHE A 421 -8.55 29.73 28.45
CA PHE A 421 -9.78 30.33 27.97
C PHE A 421 -9.64 30.95 26.58
N ASP A 422 -10.71 30.90 25.78
CA ASP A 422 -10.81 31.49 24.45
C ASP A 422 -9.63 31.12 23.55
N ALA A 423 -9.31 29.82 23.49
CA ALA A 423 -8.18 29.29 22.74
C ALA A 423 -8.53 27.98 22.01
N GLY A 424 -8.24 27.92 20.70
CA GLY A 424 -8.33 26.70 19.90
C GLY A 424 -7.09 25.80 20.02
N HIS A 425 -6.93 24.89 19.06
CA HIS A 425 -5.92 23.82 19.06
C HIS A 425 -4.48 24.32 19.23
N SER A 426 -4.15 25.44 18.59
CA SER A 426 -2.84 26.10 18.65
C SER A 426 -2.77 27.09 19.81
N VAL A 427 -2.93 26.63 21.07
CA VAL A 427 -3.20 27.46 22.28
C VAL A 427 -2.39 28.75 22.37
N TYR A 428 -1.06 28.67 22.21
CA TYR A 428 -0.18 29.84 22.26
C TYR A 428 -0.53 30.88 21.18
N GLY A 429 -0.99 30.46 20.00
CA GLY A 429 -1.43 31.37 18.94
C GLY A 429 -2.69 32.18 19.29
N TYR A 430 -3.54 31.66 20.17
CA TYR A 430 -4.74 32.36 20.66
C TYR A 430 -4.43 33.20 21.91
N GLN A 431 -3.71 32.62 22.88
CA GLN A 431 -3.43 33.23 24.19
C GLN A 431 -1.91 33.24 24.50
N PRO A 432 -1.09 33.92 23.68
CA PRO A 432 0.37 33.86 23.79
C PRO A 432 0.88 34.40 25.13
N GLY A 433 0.20 35.39 25.71
CA GLY A 433 0.52 35.92 27.04
C GLY A 433 0.31 34.89 28.16
N VAL A 434 -0.83 34.17 28.12
CA VAL A 434 -1.17 33.15 29.13
C VAL A 434 -0.23 31.96 29.01
N VAL A 435 -0.05 31.44 27.79
CA VAL A 435 0.77 30.25 27.57
C VAL A 435 2.27 30.52 27.82
N LYS A 436 2.77 31.73 27.54
CA LYS A 436 4.13 32.14 27.96
C LYS A 436 4.32 32.05 29.48
N GLU A 437 3.36 32.58 30.24
CA GLU A 437 3.42 32.57 31.69
C GLU A 437 3.30 31.15 32.26
N VAL A 438 2.39 30.32 31.73
CA VAL A 438 2.29 28.89 32.08
C VAL A 438 3.61 28.18 31.79
N PHE A 439 4.17 28.31 30.58
CA PHE A 439 5.46 27.73 30.20
C PHE A 439 6.56 28.15 31.19
N LYS A 440 6.70 29.45 31.44
CA LYS A 440 7.70 29.99 32.37
C LYS A 440 7.56 29.38 33.76
N ARG A 441 6.36 29.38 34.35
CA ARG A 441 6.11 28.89 35.71
C ARG A 441 6.46 27.40 35.84
N VAL A 442 6.02 26.59 34.88
CA VAL A 442 6.35 25.16 34.82
C VAL A 442 7.86 24.93 34.74
N MET A 443 8.56 25.68 33.88
CA MET A 443 10.02 25.58 33.72
C MET A 443 10.74 25.99 35.02
N ASP A 444 10.34 27.11 35.65
CA ASP A 444 10.88 27.63 36.90
C ASP A 444 10.52 26.80 38.16
N GLY A 445 9.66 25.78 38.04
CA GLY A 445 9.17 24.99 39.18
C GLY A 445 8.23 25.77 40.11
N ARG A 446 7.50 26.74 39.56
CA ARG A 446 6.50 27.55 40.26
C ARG A 446 5.10 27.04 40.02
N ASP A 447 4.19 27.39 40.93
CA ASP A 447 2.77 27.12 40.73
C ASP A 447 2.26 27.80 39.45
N VAL A 448 1.49 27.08 38.65
CA VAL A 448 0.98 27.59 37.38
C VAL A 448 -0.03 28.70 37.60
N ALA A 449 -0.81 28.62 38.70
CA ALA A 449 -1.86 29.57 39.03
C ALA A 449 -1.35 31.01 39.17
N SER A 450 -0.29 31.23 39.95
CA SER A 450 0.18 32.57 40.32
C SER A 450 1.67 32.83 40.07
N GLY A 451 2.49 31.80 39.90
CA GLY A 451 3.95 31.90 39.75
C GLY A 451 4.71 32.32 41.01
N LYS A 452 4.07 32.38 42.18
CA LYS A 452 4.61 32.96 43.43
C LYS A 452 5.08 31.89 44.42
N VAL A 453 4.47 30.71 44.38
CA VAL A 453 4.75 29.55 45.24
C VAL A 453 5.67 28.58 44.49
N VAL A 454 6.41 27.74 45.22
CA VAL A 454 7.18 26.63 44.62
C VAL A 454 6.25 25.44 44.49
N ALA A 455 6.14 24.85 43.30
CA ALA A 455 5.30 23.68 43.03
C ALA A 455 6.03 22.38 43.44
N ASP A 456 6.37 22.26 44.72
CA ASP A 456 7.08 21.09 45.26
C ASP A 456 6.14 19.92 45.62
N GLY A 457 6.71 18.87 46.23
CA GLY A 457 6.01 17.64 46.62
C GLY A 457 4.82 17.82 47.58
N GLY A 458 4.64 19.00 48.20
CA GLY A 458 3.49 19.32 49.04
C GLY A 458 2.49 20.28 48.41
N TYR A 459 2.74 20.80 47.20
CA TYR A 459 1.85 21.77 46.56
C TYR A 459 0.62 21.10 45.94
N ARG A 460 -0.57 21.67 46.24
CA ARG A 460 -1.86 21.29 45.67
C ARG A 460 -2.75 22.51 45.48
N SER A 461 -3.24 22.68 44.26
CA SER A 461 -4.21 23.73 43.88
C SER A 461 -5.54 23.61 44.64
N GLN A 462 -6.20 24.75 44.84
CA GLN A 462 -7.41 24.88 45.66
C GLN A 462 -8.50 25.58 44.85
N GLY A 463 -9.75 25.12 44.98
CA GLY A 463 -10.91 25.66 44.27
C GLY A 463 -11.97 24.58 43.98
N PRO A 464 -12.90 24.79 43.03
CA PRO A 464 -13.88 23.78 42.65
C PRO A 464 -13.22 22.57 41.96
N VAL A 465 -13.74 21.37 42.22
CA VAL A 465 -13.22 20.11 41.62
C VAL A 465 -13.78 19.80 40.23
N ASP A 466 -14.75 20.59 39.76
CA ASP A 466 -15.33 20.56 38.42
C ASP A 466 -15.51 22.00 37.92
N VAL A 467 -15.15 22.24 36.66
CA VAL A 467 -15.20 23.55 36.00
C VAL A 467 -15.86 23.49 34.63
N ARG A 468 -16.53 22.39 34.26
CA ARG A 468 -17.30 22.28 33.01
C ARG A 468 -18.48 23.26 32.96
N GLY A 469 -18.96 23.71 34.12
CA GLY A 469 -19.93 24.81 34.22
C GLY A 469 -19.36 26.22 34.07
N VAL A 470 -18.03 26.41 34.02
CA VAL A 470 -17.40 27.73 33.85
C VAL A 470 -17.38 28.09 32.36
N LYS A 471 -18.24 29.04 31.98
CA LYS A 471 -18.40 29.51 30.60
C LYS A 471 -17.60 30.77 30.33
N VAL A 472 -17.16 30.93 29.09
CA VAL A 472 -16.38 32.07 28.59
C VAL A 472 -17.08 32.63 27.35
N THR A 473 -16.96 33.94 27.10
CA THR A 473 -17.43 34.53 25.84
C THR A 473 -16.31 34.48 24.81
N ALA A 474 -16.54 33.80 23.68
CA ALA A 474 -15.55 33.71 22.62
C ALA A 474 -15.28 35.06 21.94
N THR A 475 -14.03 35.32 21.56
CA THR A 475 -13.68 36.50 20.76
C THR A 475 -14.20 36.36 19.33
N LYS A 476 -15.03 37.32 18.89
CA LYS A 476 -15.60 37.36 17.53
C LYS A 476 -14.64 37.98 16.52
N GLY A 477 -14.70 37.53 15.28
CA GLY A 477 -14.01 38.17 14.14
C GLY A 477 -12.51 37.90 14.11
N ARG A 478 -12.09 36.64 14.29
CA ARG A 478 -10.70 36.22 14.06
C ARG A 478 -10.39 36.31 12.56
N ASP A 479 -9.22 36.82 12.21
CA ASP A 479 -8.77 36.93 10.83
C ASP A 479 -8.38 35.55 10.27
N ALA A 480 -9.38 34.85 9.73
CA ALA A 480 -9.20 33.62 8.96
C ALA A 480 -9.23 33.94 7.46
N GLY A 481 -8.20 33.52 6.74
CA GLY A 481 -8.02 33.83 5.32
C GLY A 481 -7.64 32.63 4.47
N CYS A 482 -7.84 32.75 3.17
CA CYS A 482 -7.47 31.78 2.15
C CYS A 482 -5.96 31.85 1.85
N PHE A 483 -5.25 30.73 1.98
CA PHE A 483 -3.81 30.62 1.74
C PHE A 483 -3.51 29.60 0.65
N LEU A 484 -2.72 29.99 -0.35
CA LEU A 484 -2.25 29.07 -1.40
C LEU A 484 -1.48 27.87 -0.86
N ALA A 485 -0.87 27.98 0.32
CA ALA A 485 -0.18 26.89 0.99
C ALA A 485 -1.09 25.68 1.30
N ASP A 486 -2.41 25.88 1.38
CA ASP A 486 -3.36 24.88 1.87
C ASP A 486 -4.80 25.20 1.43
N VAL A 487 -5.00 25.37 0.12
CA VAL A 487 -6.24 25.92 -0.46
C VAL A 487 -7.49 25.19 0.06
N GLY A 488 -7.52 23.86 -0.02
CA GLY A 488 -8.68 23.07 0.42
C GLY A 488 -8.95 23.03 1.93
N ARG A 489 -8.12 23.67 2.76
CA ARG A 489 -8.36 23.83 4.20
C ARG A 489 -8.45 25.29 4.65
N THR A 490 -8.35 26.26 3.74
CA THR A 490 -8.32 27.69 4.09
C THR A 490 -9.21 28.58 3.21
N CYS A 491 -9.59 28.11 2.02
CA CYS A 491 -10.31 28.91 1.02
C CYS A 491 -11.77 28.46 0.87
N ASP A 492 -12.68 29.42 0.74
CA ASP A 492 -14.09 29.12 0.46
C ASP A 492 -14.31 28.67 -1.00
N GLN A 493 -15.53 28.23 -1.33
CA GLN A 493 -15.85 27.72 -2.67
C GLN A 493 -15.67 28.78 -3.77
N GLY A 494 -16.04 30.04 -3.53
CA GLY A 494 -15.90 31.12 -4.52
C GLY A 494 -14.44 31.47 -4.81
N GLN A 495 -13.59 31.44 -3.78
CA GLN A 495 -12.14 31.61 -3.89
C GLN A 495 -11.49 30.43 -4.61
N VAL A 496 -11.90 29.20 -4.30
CA VAL A 496 -11.47 27.97 -4.99
C VAL A 496 -11.81 28.01 -6.48
N GLU A 497 -13.05 28.41 -6.83
CA GLU A 497 -13.48 28.52 -8.22
C GLU A 497 -12.70 29.61 -8.98
N ALA A 498 -12.46 30.76 -8.35
CA ALA A 498 -11.66 31.82 -8.96
C ALA A 498 -10.20 31.42 -9.23
N LEU A 499 -9.59 30.63 -8.33
CA LEU A 499 -8.27 30.02 -8.51
C LEU A 499 -8.28 28.99 -9.66
N ARG A 500 -9.26 28.09 -9.71
CA ARG A 500 -9.38 27.06 -10.77
C ARG A 500 -9.58 27.66 -12.17
N GLU A 501 -10.41 28.68 -12.29
CA GLU A 501 -10.74 29.30 -13.58
C GLU A 501 -9.64 30.23 -14.12
N GLY A 502 -8.59 30.49 -13.34
CA GLY A 502 -7.56 31.46 -13.73
C GLY A 502 -8.11 32.88 -13.89
N ARG A 503 -9.13 33.25 -13.10
CA ARG A 503 -9.62 34.64 -13.02
C ARG A 503 -8.46 35.55 -12.56
N ARG A 504 -8.61 36.87 -12.65
CA ARG A 504 -7.65 37.80 -12.03
C ARG A 504 -7.71 37.66 -10.50
N VAL A 505 -6.91 36.76 -9.96
CA VAL A 505 -6.71 36.56 -8.53
C VAL A 505 -5.50 37.37 -8.08
N ARG A 506 -5.64 38.12 -6.99
CA ARG A 506 -4.54 38.85 -6.33
C ARG A 506 -4.11 38.09 -5.09
N VAL A 507 -2.80 37.89 -4.95
CA VAL A 507 -2.19 37.16 -3.84
C VAL A 507 -1.07 37.98 -3.22
N GLU A 508 -1.08 38.10 -1.90
CA GLU A 508 -0.10 38.86 -1.11
C GLU A 508 0.38 38.00 0.05
N GLY A 509 1.70 37.81 0.19
CA GLY A 509 2.28 36.95 1.23
C GLY A 509 1.84 35.47 1.20
N GLY A 510 1.25 35.00 0.10
CA GLY A 510 0.64 33.67 -0.04
C GLY A 510 -0.85 33.61 0.35
N ARG A 511 -1.45 34.72 0.80
CA ARG A 511 -2.89 34.89 1.05
C ARG A 511 -3.60 35.38 -0.21
N VAL A 512 -4.75 34.79 -0.56
CA VAL A 512 -5.65 35.33 -1.58
C VAL A 512 -6.38 36.54 -1.00
N VAL A 513 -6.24 37.70 -1.64
CA VAL A 513 -6.89 38.96 -1.23
C VAL A 513 -8.00 39.39 -2.19
N GLU A 514 -7.93 38.98 -3.45
CA GLU A 514 -9.02 39.15 -4.43
C GLU A 514 -9.20 37.83 -5.22
N PRO A 515 -10.41 37.24 -5.32
CA PRO A 515 -11.65 37.73 -4.72
C PRO A 515 -11.61 37.68 -3.19
N GLY A 516 -12.20 38.73 -2.59
CA GLY A 516 -12.54 38.74 -1.16
C GLY A 516 -13.59 37.67 -0.85
N ARG A 517 -13.86 37.48 0.43
CA ARG A 517 -14.66 36.33 0.90
C ARG A 517 -16.15 36.53 0.63
N GLU A 518 -16.89 35.45 0.33
CA GLU A 518 -18.33 35.59 0.10
C GLU A 518 -19.06 36.11 1.36
N GLY A 519 -19.64 37.30 1.26
CA GLY A 519 -20.30 38.00 2.37
C GLY A 519 -19.51 39.17 2.96
N GLU A 520 -18.24 39.35 2.60
CA GLU A 520 -17.50 40.58 2.92
C GLU A 520 -17.98 41.74 2.04
N THR A 521 -18.93 42.52 2.54
CA THR A 521 -19.21 43.84 1.96
C THR A 521 -17.98 44.72 2.13
N SER A 522 -17.36 45.14 1.02
CA SER A 522 -16.24 46.06 1.02
C SER A 522 -16.61 47.41 1.63
N VAL A 523 -16.35 47.57 2.93
CA VAL A 523 -16.31 48.86 3.60
C VAL A 523 -14.91 49.44 3.46
N ASP A 524 -14.60 49.89 2.25
CA ASP A 524 -13.52 50.86 2.02
C ASP A 524 -14.03 51.89 1.03
N GLY A 525 -14.17 53.12 1.51
CA GLY A 525 -14.54 54.26 0.70
C GLY A 525 -13.31 55.07 0.32
N ASP A 526 -13.12 55.35 -0.96
CA ASP A 526 -13.10 56.75 -1.43
C ASP A 526 -13.03 56.88 -2.96
N GLY A 527 -13.80 57.82 -3.51
CA GLY A 527 -13.26 58.74 -4.51
C GLY A 527 -13.23 58.40 -6.02
N LYS A 528 -14.37 58.69 -6.69
CA LYS A 528 -14.49 59.39 -8.01
C LYS A 528 -14.24 58.66 -9.35
N GLY A 529 -15.19 58.93 -10.27
CA GLY A 529 -15.09 58.78 -11.73
C GLY A 529 -15.61 57.44 -12.25
N GLY A 530 -16.47 57.34 -13.26
CA GLY A 530 -17.10 58.37 -14.11
C GLY A 530 -17.09 57.91 -15.58
N GLU A 531 -18.27 57.87 -16.23
CA GLU A 531 -18.50 57.45 -17.63
C GLU A 531 -18.32 55.93 -17.90
N GLU A 532 -19.08 55.23 -18.75
CA GLU A 532 -20.16 55.63 -19.69
C GLU A 532 -21.21 54.51 -19.93
N MET A 533 -22.20 54.75 -20.79
CA MET A 533 -23.36 53.91 -21.18
C MET A 533 -22.98 52.61 -21.95
N GLU A 534 -23.84 51.62 -22.29
CA GLU A 534 -25.24 51.72 -22.74
C GLU A 534 -26.05 50.38 -22.82
N GLN A 535 -27.41 50.49 -22.70
CA GLN A 535 -28.55 49.64 -23.16
C GLN A 535 -28.46 48.08 -23.20
N VAL A 536 -29.29 47.24 -22.54
CA VAL A 536 -30.77 47.15 -22.24
C VAL A 536 -31.63 46.42 -23.31
N LYS A 537 -32.57 45.57 -22.83
CA LYS A 537 -33.69 44.82 -23.50
C LYS A 537 -33.33 43.41 -24.02
N SER A 538 -34.17 42.38 -23.92
CA SER A 538 -35.57 42.17 -23.44
C SER A 538 -35.76 40.67 -23.13
N GLY A 539 -36.78 40.15 -22.45
CA GLY A 539 -38.00 40.68 -21.84
C GLY A 539 -38.84 39.48 -21.37
N GLY A 540 -39.57 39.57 -20.25
CA GLY A 540 -40.23 38.39 -19.65
C GLY A 540 -41.69 38.19 -20.06
N THR A 541 -42.28 37.05 -19.69
CA THR A 541 -43.58 36.99 -18.99
C THR A 541 -43.87 35.61 -18.40
N VAL A 542 -44.66 35.58 -17.32
CA VAL A 542 -45.04 34.41 -16.51
C VAL A 542 -46.58 34.44 -16.35
N ARG A 543 -47.23 33.26 -16.28
CA ARG A 543 -48.56 32.89 -15.67
C ARG A 543 -49.19 31.73 -16.47
N GLU A 544 -50.06 30.84 -15.97
CA GLU A 544 -50.78 30.65 -14.69
C GLU A 544 -51.07 29.11 -14.57
N THR A 545 -50.63 28.37 -13.54
CA THR A 545 -51.37 27.99 -12.29
C THR A 545 -52.80 27.42 -12.42
N ALA A 546 -53.05 26.18 -11.95
CA ALA A 546 -53.81 25.85 -10.72
C ALA A 546 -54.69 24.56 -10.75
N ALA A 547 -54.44 23.65 -9.79
CA ALA A 547 -55.40 22.80 -9.01
C ALA A 547 -54.58 21.69 -8.29
N MET A 548 -54.38 21.67 -6.96
CA MET A 548 -55.32 21.28 -5.87
C MET A 548 -55.99 19.90 -6.07
N ALA A 549 -56.13 19.00 -5.08
CA ALA A 549 -55.66 18.90 -3.68
C ALA A 549 -56.04 17.49 -3.15
N ALA A 550 -55.50 16.89 -2.08
CA ALA A 550 -54.27 17.04 -1.28
C ALA A 550 -54.23 15.88 -0.24
N SER A 551 -53.21 15.82 0.65
CA SER A 551 -53.06 14.87 1.79
C SER A 551 -52.54 13.47 1.41
N LEU A 552 -51.63 12.78 2.12
CA LEU A 552 -50.64 13.07 3.20
C LEU A 552 -49.43 12.12 2.93
N GLY A 553 -48.19 12.33 3.41
CA GLY A 553 -47.60 13.42 4.21
C GLY A 553 -46.34 12.92 4.97
N ALA A 554 -45.30 13.77 5.08
CA ALA A 554 -43.95 13.49 5.64
C ALA A 554 -43.08 12.51 4.80
N LEU A 555 -41.83 12.77 4.40
CA LEU A 555 -40.87 13.87 4.65
C LEU A 555 -40.18 14.29 3.34
N ALA A 556 -39.65 15.51 3.26
CA ALA A 556 -38.87 16.02 2.13
C ALA A 556 -37.63 16.82 2.60
N GLY A 557 -36.57 16.83 1.78
CA GLY A 557 -35.29 17.54 2.01
C GLY A 557 -34.20 16.59 2.51
N CYS A 558 -33.02 16.49 1.89
CA CYS A 558 -32.21 17.59 1.38
C CYS A 558 -31.47 17.23 0.07
N SER A 559 -31.25 18.22 -0.79
CA SER A 559 -30.46 18.10 -2.03
C SER A 559 -29.35 19.14 -2.03
N ARG A 560 -28.20 18.82 -1.42
CA ARG A 560 -26.91 19.51 -1.54
C ARG A 560 -25.85 18.77 -0.70
N CYS A 561 -24.67 18.60 -1.29
CA CYS A 561 -23.31 18.60 -0.72
C CYS A 561 -22.38 17.67 -1.54
N HIS A 562 -21.19 18.20 -1.85
CA HIS A 562 -20.17 17.60 -2.70
C HIS A 562 -18.82 17.98 -2.10
N TRP A 563 -17.96 16.99 -1.78
CA TRP A 563 -16.57 17.14 -1.33
C TRP A 563 -16.37 17.83 0.05
N LEU A 564 -15.35 17.56 0.89
CA LEU A 564 -14.22 16.61 0.88
C LEU A 564 -13.77 16.32 2.33
N HIS A 565 -13.29 15.11 2.66
CA HIS A 565 -12.54 14.86 3.92
C HIS A 565 -11.62 13.63 3.79
N PRO A 566 -10.37 13.61 4.33
CA PRO A 566 -9.37 12.55 4.06
C PRO A 566 -9.64 11.15 4.66
N PHE A 567 -10.84 10.89 5.18
CA PHE A 567 -11.22 9.60 5.80
C PHE A 567 -12.57 9.05 5.28
N GLY A 568 -13.23 9.72 4.34
CA GLY A 568 -14.59 9.41 3.90
C GLY A 568 -14.71 8.39 2.76
N TRP A 569 -14.12 7.20 2.87
CA TRP A 569 -14.22 6.12 1.85
C TRP A 569 -14.34 4.71 2.46
N PHE A 570 -15.24 4.50 3.43
CA PHE A 570 -15.56 3.15 3.94
C PHE A 570 -17.02 2.98 4.40
N PHE A 571 -17.71 2.01 3.79
CA PHE A 571 -18.95 1.28 4.19
C PHE A 571 -20.37 1.85 3.96
N CYS A 572 -21.14 1.08 3.18
CA CYS A 572 -22.57 0.74 3.35
C CYS A 572 -22.83 -0.61 2.60
N CYS A 573 -23.46 -1.67 3.10
CA CYS A 573 -24.13 -1.99 4.37
C CYS A 573 -24.03 -3.50 4.68
N TRP A 574 -24.28 -3.89 5.93
CA TRP A 574 -24.64 -5.27 6.31
C TRP A 574 -25.65 -5.23 7.46
N GLU A 575 -26.80 -5.87 7.29
CA GLU A 575 -27.65 -6.31 8.41
C GLU A 575 -28.28 -7.68 8.13
N SER A 576 -28.64 -8.38 9.22
CA SER A 576 -29.36 -9.67 9.33
C SER A 576 -28.51 -10.94 9.51
N ILE A 577 -28.13 -11.21 10.77
CA ILE A 577 -27.91 -12.59 11.27
C ILE A 577 -28.83 -12.82 12.48
N THR A 578 -29.67 -13.85 12.38
CA THR A 578 -30.60 -14.24 13.44
C THR A 578 -29.90 -15.03 14.56
N ILE A 579 -30.28 -14.72 15.79
CA ILE A 579 -29.85 -15.36 17.04
C ILE A 579 -30.07 -16.88 17.03
N LEU A 580 -29.09 -17.64 17.55
CA LEU A 580 -29.35 -18.97 18.12
C LEU A 580 -28.45 -19.24 19.35
N GLN A 581 -29.06 -19.20 20.53
CA GLN A 581 -28.44 -19.55 21.81
C GLN A 581 -28.34 -21.07 21.96
N ILE A 582 -27.20 -21.57 22.46
CA ILE A 582 -27.16 -22.79 23.31
C ILE A 582 -26.24 -22.53 24.50
N SER A 583 -26.67 -22.89 25.70
CA SER A 583 -26.01 -22.54 26.97
C SER A 583 -25.50 -23.77 27.74
N VAL A 584 -24.45 -23.57 28.55
CA VAL A 584 -24.10 -24.35 29.78
C VAL A 584 -23.57 -25.79 29.50
N THR A 585 -22.42 -26.24 30.04
CA THR A 585 -22.13 -26.37 31.48
C THR A 585 -20.62 -26.48 31.79
N LEU A 586 -20.18 -25.87 32.89
CA LEU A 586 -18.87 -26.12 33.53
C LEU A 586 -18.87 -27.43 34.34
N ARG A 587 -17.78 -28.21 34.30
CA ARG A 587 -17.37 -29.06 35.45
C ARG A 587 -15.85 -29.07 35.66
N SER A 588 -15.47 -28.84 36.91
CA SER A 588 -14.09 -28.72 37.36
C SER A 588 -13.42 -30.05 37.69
N SER A 589 -12.09 -30.12 37.60
CA SER A 589 -11.31 -30.82 38.63
C SER A 589 -9.95 -30.17 38.88
N ARG A 590 -9.68 -29.78 40.13
CA ARG A 590 -8.41 -29.20 40.58
C ARG A 590 -7.34 -30.30 40.71
N LYS A 591 -6.07 -29.96 40.48
CA LYS A 591 -4.96 -30.42 41.35
C LYS A 591 -3.78 -29.43 41.32
N ARG A 592 -3.30 -29.06 42.52
CA ARG A 592 -2.17 -28.15 42.75
C ARG A 592 -0.84 -28.85 42.48
N PHE A 593 0.20 -28.10 42.10
CA PHE A 593 1.54 -28.26 42.69
C PHE A 593 2.32 -26.94 42.67
N THR A 594 3.15 -26.74 43.70
CA THR A 594 3.88 -25.50 44.05
C THR A 594 5.33 -25.49 43.52
N PRO A 595 6.02 -24.32 43.47
CA PRO A 595 7.19 -24.14 42.62
C PRO A 595 8.52 -24.59 43.26
N LYS A 596 9.50 -24.93 42.41
CA LYS A 596 10.92 -25.04 42.78
C LYS A 596 11.85 -24.48 41.70
N ARG A 597 12.69 -23.52 42.12
CA ARG A 597 13.95 -23.01 41.53
C ARG A 597 14.31 -23.51 40.11
N MET A 598 14.33 -22.60 39.14
CA MET A 598 15.18 -22.76 37.96
C MET A 598 16.65 -22.50 38.36
N VAL A 599 17.50 -23.49 38.10
CA VAL A 599 18.96 -23.36 38.12
C VAL A 599 19.42 -23.30 36.66
N ALA A 600 20.33 -22.38 36.34
CA ALA A 600 20.80 -22.17 34.97
C ALA A 600 21.46 -23.44 34.36
N PRO A 601 21.12 -23.82 33.11
CA PRO A 601 21.79 -24.93 32.43
C PRO A 601 23.16 -24.50 31.87
N ARG A 602 24.20 -25.22 32.29
CA ARG A 602 25.58 -25.12 31.77
C ARG A 602 25.67 -25.54 30.30
N SER A 603 26.74 -25.08 29.64
CA SER A 603 27.11 -25.40 28.25
C SER A 603 27.06 -26.90 27.90
N THR A 604 26.44 -27.24 26.77
CA THR A 604 26.45 -28.61 26.22
C THR A 604 27.54 -28.80 25.16
N ARG A 605 28.42 -29.78 25.41
CA ARG A 605 29.54 -30.21 24.56
C ARG A 605 29.13 -30.53 23.10
N SER A 606 30.12 -30.47 22.20
CA SER A 606 29.98 -30.83 20.78
C SER A 606 29.41 -32.25 20.58
N LYS A 607 28.39 -32.36 19.71
CA LYS A 607 27.79 -33.64 19.33
C LYS A 607 28.64 -34.31 18.23
N ARG A 608 29.38 -35.37 18.57
CA ARG A 608 29.89 -36.39 17.63
C ARG A 608 28.84 -37.53 17.48
N GLY A 609 28.91 -38.29 16.39
CA GLY A 609 27.92 -39.32 16.02
C GLY A 609 27.27 -39.13 14.63
N CYS A 610 26.67 -40.20 14.08
CA CYS A 610 26.07 -40.22 12.74
C CYS A 610 24.79 -39.39 12.63
N ILE A 611 24.42 -38.98 11.41
CA ILE A 611 23.30 -38.07 11.14
C ILE A 611 21.96 -38.67 11.63
N THR A 612 21.69 -39.94 11.33
CA THR A 612 20.47 -40.65 11.75
C THR A 612 20.28 -40.68 13.28
N CYS A 613 21.36 -40.91 14.04
CA CYS A 613 21.29 -40.89 15.51
C CYS A 613 21.07 -39.48 16.08
N ARG A 614 21.49 -38.42 15.37
CA ARG A 614 21.22 -37.03 15.77
C ARG A 614 19.75 -36.67 15.51
N TYR A 615 19.19 -37.00 14.35
CA TYR A 615 17.85 -36.59 13.95
C TYR A 615 16.74 -37.11 14.88
N VAL A 616 16.80 -38.39 15.26
CA VAL A 616 15.85 -39.01 16.23
C VAL A 616 15.91 -38.34 17.63
N THR A 617 16.96 -37.58 17.93
CA THR A 617 17.09 -36.82 19.18
C THR A 617 16.37 -35.46 19.15
N HIS A 618 16.10 -34.87 17.98
CA HIS A 618 15.38 -33.59 17.88
C HIS A 618 13.86 -33.75 17.73
N LEU A 619 13.41 -34.81 17.04
CA LEU A 619 11.98 -35.11 16.84
C LEU A 619 11.22 -35.47 18.13
N THR A 620 11.90 -35.71 19.25
CA THR A 620 11.26 -36.04 20.54
C THR A 620 10.96 -34.83 21.42
N HIS A 621 11.23 -33.60 20.97
CA HIS A 621 11.05 -32.37 21.76
C HIS A 621 10.07 -31.34 21.18
N LEU A 622 9.52 -31.58 19.99
CA LEU A 622 8.71 -30.58 19.24
C LEU A 622 7.26 -31.00 18.93
N LEU A 623 6.84 -32.22 19.28
CA LEU A 623 5.45 -32.67 19.14
C LEU A 623 5.03 -33.54 20.34
N PHE A 624 4.34 -32.93 21.30
CA PHE A 624 3.54 -33.62 22.32
C PHE A 624 2.33 -32.78 22.72
N ASN A 625 1.28 -32.84 21.90
CA ASN A 625 -0.11 -33.04 22.35
C ASN A 625 -1.08 -33.11 21.16
N THR A 626 -1.04 -34.21 20.40
CA THR A 626 -2.22 -35.02 20.00
C THR A 626 -1.75 -36.21 19.15
N LEU A 627 -2.48 -37.33 19.24
CA LEU A 627 -2.29 -38.61 18.52
C LEU A 627 -1.11 -39.50 18.97
N THR A 628 -1.46 -40.76 19.26
CA THR A 628 -0.55 -41.81 19.73
C THR A 628 0.04 -42.61 18.56
N LEU A 629 1.35 -42.50 18.35
CA LEU A 629 2.15 -43.38 17.48
C LEU A 629 3.22 -44.13 18.29
N PRO A 630 3.67 -45.33 17.85
CA PRO A 630 4.50 -46.21 18.66
C PRO A 630 5.88 -45.62 19.00
N ARG A 631 6.28 -45.72 20.28
CA ARG A 631 7.55 -45.19 20.80
C ARG A 631 8.78 -45.86 20.15
N ILE A 632 9.38 -45.19 19.18
CA ILE A 632 10.70 -45.55 18.63
C ILE A 632 11.77 -45.40 19.72
N ARG A 633 12.39 -46.51 20.15
CA ARG A 633 13.47 -46.48 21.16
C ARG A 633 14.69 -45.68 20.68
N ARG A 634 15.26 -44.84 21.55
CA ARG A 634 16.45 -44.03 21.23
C ARG A 634 17.69 -44.92 21.15
N VAL A 635 18.40 -44.87 20.02
CA VAL A 635 19.64 -45.61 19.79
C VAL A 635 20.83 -44.65 19.89
N LYS A 636 21.85 -45.00 20.68
CA LYS A 636 23.07 -44.21 20.85
C LYS A 636 24.12 -44.67 19.84
N CYS A 637 24.62 -43.76 19.02
CA CYS A 637 25.67 -44.00 18.02
C CYS A 637 26.94 -44.62 18.66
N ASP A 638 27.55 -45.58 17.96
CA ASP A 638 28.83 -46.22 18.30
C ASP A 638 30.03 -45.67 17.50
N GLU A 639 29.80 -44.69 16.62
CA GLU A 639 30.82 -43.94 15.86
C GLU A 639 31.65 -44.76 14.86
N THR A 640 31.29 -46.02 14.60
CA THR A 640 31.85 -46.85 13.53
C THR A 640 31.59 -46.24 12.14
N LYS A 641 32.63 -46.22 11.31
CA LYS A 641 32.61 -45.70 9.93
C LYS A 641 32.78 -46.87 8.92
N PRO A 642 32.22 -46.78 7.70
CA PRO A 642 31.45 -45.66 7.16
C PRO A 642 30.03 -45.53 7.72
N GLN A 643 29.46 -46.61 8.28
CA GLN A 643 28.10 -46.65 8.82
C GLN A 643 28.09 -47.13 10.29
N CYS A 644 27.24 -46.50 11.10
CA CYS A 644 26.99 -46.81 12.51
C CYS A 644 26.39 -48.22 12.64
N SER A 645 27.15 -49.15 13.22
CA SER A 645 26.72 -50.55 13.40
C SER A 645 25.47 -50.68 14.27
N ARG A 646 25.22 -49.74 15.18
CA ARG A 646 23.99 -49.68 15.97
C ARG A 646 22.76 -49.20 15.20
N CYS A 647 22.92 -48.41 14.13
CA CYS A 647 21.79 -48.10 13.24
C CYS A 647 21.37 -49.36 12.46
N ILE A 648 22.35 -50.04 11.85
CA ILE A 648 22.14 -51.26 11.07
C ILE A 648 21.45 -52.34 11.92
N LYS A 649 21.99 -52.64 13.11
CA LYS A 649 21.39 -53.62 14.05
C LYS A 649 20.02 -53.22 14.60
N ALA A 650 19.64 -51.94 14.51
CA ALA A 650 18.32 -51.45 14.90
C ALA A 650 17.33 -51.37 13.72
N GLY A 651 17.67 -51.94 12.56
CA GLY A 651 16.84 -51.91 11.36
C GLY A 651 16.73 -50.52 10.71
N ARG A 652 17.72 -49.64 10.92
CA ARG A 652 17.73 -48.27 10.39
C ARG A 652 18.82 -48.08 9.35
N THR A 653 18.47 -47.47 8.24
CA THR A 653 19.43 -46.86 7.31
C THR A 653 20.33 -45.89 8.08
N CYS A 654 21.65 -45.92 7.83
CA CYS A 654 22.59 -45.02 8.47
C CYS A 654 23.11 -44.01 7.44
N ASP A 655 22.69 -42.75 7.58
CA ASP A 655 22.99 -41.63 6.68
C ASP A 655 24.43 -41.10 6.85
N GLY A 656 25.36 -41.96 7.28
CA GLY A 656 26.75 -41.65 7.52
C GLY A 656 27.01 -40.56 8.57
N TYR A 657 28.19 -39.95 8.45
CA TYR A 657 28.65 -38.84 9.29
C TYR A 657 28.84 -37.63 8.39
N ALA A 658 28.40 -36.45 8.84
CA ALA A 658 28.71 -35.21 8.15
C ALA A 658 30.22 -35.08 7.93
N ALA A 659 30.63 -34.73 6.71
CA ALA A 659 32.04 -34.58 6.36
C ALA A 659 32.68 -33.54 7.29
N THR A 660 33.71 -33.94 8.03
CA THR A 660 34.50 -33.01 8.84
C THR A 660 35.26 -32.07 7.93
N SER A 661 34.97 -30.78 8.04
CA SER A 661 35.76 -29.72 7.42
C SER A 661 37.20 -29.75 7.95
N SER A 662 38.11 -30.36 7.19
CA SER A 662 39.54 -30.14 7.36
C SER A 662 39.82 -28.67 7.05
N GLN A 663 40.43 -27.94 7.99
CA GLN A 663 40.90 -26.58 7.74
C GLN A 663 41.93 -26.62 6.60
N LEU A 664 41.55 -26.11 5.43
CA LEU A 664 42.45 -25.85 4.33
C LEU A 664 43.11 -24.50 4.57
N SER A 665 44.43 -24.41 4.38
CA SER A 665 45.15 -23.14 4.53
C SER A 665 44.86 -22.23 3.33
N GLY A 666 45.11 -20.93 3.47
CA GLY A 666 44.94 -19.98 2.35
C GLY A 666 45.76 -20.33 1.10
N ARG A 667 46.85 -21.10 1.25
CA ARG A 667 47.65 -21.63 0.12
C ARG A 667 46.95 -22.76 -0.62
N ASP A 668 46.16 -23.57 0.08
CA ASP A 668 45.45 -24.70 -0.53
C ASP A 668 44.26 -24.20 -1.36
N MET A 669 43.56 -23.15 -0.89
CA MET A 669 42.55 -22.46 -1.72
C MET A 669 43.17 -21.81 -2.97
N ALA A 670 44.30 -21.11 -2.83
CA ALA A 670 44.98 -20.50 -3.98
C ALA A 670 45.46 -21.54 -5.01
N THR A 671 45.74 -22.77 -4.57
CA THR A 671 46.10 -23.88 -5.45
C THR A 671 44.86 -24.51 -6.08
N ALA A 672 43.80 -24.76 -5.32
CA ALA A 672 42.53 -25.30 -5.82
C ALA A 672 41.87 -24.38 -6.87
N VAL A 673 41.94 -23.06 -6.70
CA VAL A 673 41.48 -22.07 -7.69
C VAL A 673 42.26 -22.17 -9.01
N LYS A 674 43.56 -22.52 -8.97
CA LYS A 674 44.33 -22.80 -10.19
C LYS A 674 43.97 -24.14 -10.84
N THR A 675 43.67 -25.17 -10.05
CA THR A 675 43.30 -26.49 -10.58
C THR A 675 41.87 -26.56 -11.14
N LEU A 676 41.00 -25.60 -10.79
CA LEU A 676 39.64 -25.49 -11.31
C LEU A 676 39.55 -24.90 -12.74
N GLN A 677 40.68 -24.61 -13.40
CA GLN A 677 40.71 -24.11 -14.79
C GLN A 677 40.49 -25.21 -15.86
N VAL A 678 39.43 -26.03 -15.74
CA VAL A 678 38.95 -26.95 -16.79
C VAL A 678 37.43 -27.16 -16.67
N VAL A 679 36.54 -26.94 -17.65
CA VAL A 679 36.48 -26.03 -18.82
C VAL A 679 34.98 -25.73 -19.01
N GLY A 680 34.63 -24.48 -19.35
CA GLY A 680 33.31 -24.11 -19.87
C GLY A 680 33.33 -22.66 -20.39
N PRO A 681 32.61 -22.29 -21.47
CA PRO A 681 32.63 -20.92 -21.98
C PRO A 681 32.16 -19.88 -20.96
N ALA A 682 31.24 -20.26 -20.06
CA ALA A 682 30.89 -19.47 -18.89
C ALA A 682 32.13 -19.07 -18.08
N ALA A 683 33.06 -20.00 -17.78
CA ALA A 683 34.29 -19.71 -17.05
C ALA A 683 35.32 -18.86 -17.85
N ARG A 684 35.26 -18.87 -19.19
CA ARG A 684 36.07 -17.98 -20.04
C ARG A 684 35.53 -16.54 -20.06
N VAL A 685 34.21 -16.37 -20.14
CA VAL A 685 33.56 -15.05 -20.04
C VAL A 685 33.66 -14.52 -18.60
N LEU A 686 33.42 -15.36 -17.59
CA LEU A 686 33.62 -15.04 -16.16
C LEU A 686 35.08 -14.77 -15.78
N GLY A 687 36.05 -15.12 -16.63
CA GLY A 687 37.45 -14.72 -16.47
C GLY A 687 37.66 -13.20 -16.60
N GLU A 688 36.79 -12.53 -17.35
CA GLU A 688 36.71 -11.06 -17.45
C GLU A 688 35.51 -10.50 -16.65
N ALA A 689 34.46 -11.31 -16.44
CA ALA A 689 33.18 -10.91 -15.85
C ALA A 689 33.00 -11.20 -14.34
N VAL A 690 34.07 -11.06 -13.54
CA VAL A 690 33.93 -10.96 -12.08
C VAL A 690 33.53 -9.52 -11.75
N LEU A 691 32.24 -9.30 -11.42
CA LEU A 691 31.56 -8.00 -11.14
C LEU A 691 30.83 -7.30 -12.32
N THR A 692 30.28 -8.03 -13.31
CA THR A 692 29.43 -7.42 -14.37
C THR A 692 27.92 -7.64 -14.17
N GLU A 693 27.12 -6.72 -14.70
CA GLU A 693 25.65 -6.74 -14.63
C GLU A 693 25.02 -7.95 -15.35
N ASP A 694 25.67 -8.49 -16.40
CA ASP A 694 25.23 -9.70 -17.10
C ASP A 694 25.19 -10.93 -16.17
N SER A 695 26.20 -11.09 -15.32
CA SER A 695 26.27 -12.19 -14.34
C SER A 695 25.14 -12.08 -13.31
N ALA A 696 24.81 -10.86 -12.87
CA ALA A 696 23.68 -10.62 -11.98
C ALA A 696 22.33 -10.93 -12.65
N CYS A 697 22.17 -10.63 -13.95
CA CYS A 697 20.98 -11.01 -14.72
C CYS A 697 20.86 -12.54 -14.91
N PHE A 698 21.96 -13.27 -15.13
CA PHE A 698 21.94 -14.74 -15.18
C PHE A 698 21.59 -15.37 -13.83
N ASP A 699 22.13 -14.83 -12.73
CA ASP A 699 21.78 -15.27 -11.37
C ASP A 699 20.31 -15.01 -11.06
N PHE A 700 19.76 -13.87 -11.48
CA PHE A 700 18.34 -13.56 -11.33
C PHE A 700 17.46 -14.53 -12.14
N PHE A 701 17.86 -14.89 -13.37
CA PHE A 701 17.19 -15.93 -14.14
C PHE A 701 17.15 -17.26 -13.39
N ARG A 702 18.30 -17.72 -12.89
CA ARG A 702 18.47 -18.99 -12.18
C ARG A 702 17.71 -19.06 -10.85
N MET A 703 17.75 -17.98 -10.06
CA MET A 703 17.22 -17.97 -8.68
C MET A 703 15.76 -17.52 -8.60
N CYS A 704 15.30 -16.66 -9.52
CA CYS A 704 13.96 -16.08 -9.49
C CYS A 704 13.10 -16.57 -10.67
N THR A 705 13.50 -16.31 -11.93
CA THR A 705 12.65 -16.62 -13.10
C THR A 705 12.30 -18.11 -13.18
N VAL A 706 13.28 -19.00 -13.02
CA VAL A 706 13.11 -20.46 -13.07
C VAL A 706 12.17 -20.97 -11.98
N ALA A 707 12.30 -20.45 -10.77
CA ALA A 707 11.49 -20.85 -9.61
C ALA A 707 10.01 -20.47 -9.78
N MET A 708 9.75 -19.28 -10.35
CA MET A 708 8.39 -18.74 -10.50
C MET A 708 7.67 -19.33 -11.72
N THR A 709 8.40 -19.66 -12.79
CA THR A 709 7.87 -20.32 -14.00
C THR A 709 7.36 -21.74 -13.73
N SER A 710 7.96 -22.45 -12.77
CA SER A 710 7.62 -23.85 -12.48
C SER A 710 6.45 -24.03 -11.49
N THR A 711 5.60 -23.00 -11.30
CA THR A 711 4.61 -22.95 -10.21
C THR A 711 3.29 -23.67 -10.52
N ALA A 712 2.72 -23.47 -11.72
CA ALA A 712 1.47 -24.11 -12.15
C ALA A 712 1.72 -25.45 -12.84
N PHE A 713 2.76 -25.51 -13.69
CA PHE A 713 3.14 -26.70 -14.44
C PHE A 713 4.64 -26.98 -14.29
N PRO A 714 5.05 -28.17 -13.80
CA PRO A 714 6.44 -28.57 -13.78
C PRO A 714 7.01 -28.55 -15.20
N ALA A 715 8.13 -27.85 -15.36
CA ALA A 715 8.88 -27.74 -16.60
C ALA A 715 10.36 -28.04 -16.32
N PRO A 716 10.78 -29.32 -16.41
CA PRO A 716 12.20 -29.70 -16.30
C PRO A 716 13.08 -28.98 -17.32
N PHE A 717 12.49 -28.49 -18.42
CA PHE A 717 13.12 -27.60 -19.38
C PHE A 717 13.81 -26.40 -18.70
N TRP A 718 13.06 -25.53 -18.02
CA TRP A 718 13.60 -24.31 -17.38
C TRP A 718 14.51 -24.63 -16.19
N SER A 719 14.09 -25.56 -15.33
CA SER A 719 14.75 -25.86 -14.05
C SER A 719 16.00 -26.74 -14.17
N ARG A 720 16.21 -27.39 -15.32
CA ARG A 720 17.35 -28.28 -15.55
C ARG A 720 17.98 -28.09 -16.92
N HIS A 721 17.24 -28.31 -18.01
CA HIS A 721 17.85 -28.40 -19.35
C HIS A 721 18.48 -27.06 -19.78
N VAL A 722 17.77 -25.93 -19.63
CA VAL A 722 18.31 -24.60 -19.94
C VAL A 722 19.59 -24.31 -19.14
N LEU A 723 19.59 -24.59 -17.83
CA LEU A 723 20.74 -24.34 -16.96
C LEU A 723 21.93 -25.26 -17.28
N GLN A 724 21.67 -26.51 -17.67
CA GLN A 724 22.70 -27.47 -18.10
C GLN A 724 23.32 -27.04 -19.43
N VAL A 725 22.51 -26.65 -20.42
CA VAL A 725 23.03 -26.23 -21.73
C VAL A 725 23.71 -24.85 -21.64
N ALA A 726 23.17 -23.89 -20.89
CA ALA A 726 23.80 -22.58 -20.65
C ALA A 726 25.19 -22.64 -20.00
N HIS A 727 25.52 -23.75 -19.31
CA HIS A 727 26.84 -23.94 -18.73
C HIS A 727 27.93 -24.21 -19.80
N PHE A 728 27.55 -24.76 -20.95
CA PHE A 728 28.47 -25.20 -22.00
C PHE A 728 28.28 -24.45 -23.33
N GLU A 729 27.07 -23.98 -23.64
CA GLU A 729 26.74 -23.21 -24.84
C GLU A 729 26.54 -21.72 -24.52
N PRO A 730 27.48 -20.84 -24.93
CA PRO A 730 27.39 -19.42 -24.65
C PRO A 730 26.21 -18.71 -25.35
N ALA A 731 25.66 -19.23 -26.44
CA ALA A 731 24.44 -18.68 -27.04
C ALA A 731 23.22 -18.84 -26.12
N VAL A 732 23.06 -20.02 -25.49
CA VAL A 732 21.98 -20.30 -24.53
C VAL A 732 22.19 -19.51 -23.24
N TRP A 733 23.44 -19.31 -22.80
CA TRP A 733 23.75 -18.42 -21.69
C TRP A 733 23.30 -16.97 -21.96
N LYS A 734 23.62 -16.41 -23.14
CA LYS A 734 23.19 -15.06 -23.53
C LYS A 734 21.66 -14.92 -23.58
N ALA A 735 20.96 -15.93 -24.09
CA ALA A 735 19.50 -15.91 -24.08
C ALA A 735 18.92 -15.96 -22.64
N ALA A 736 19.54 -16.72 -21.74
CA ALA A 736 19.16 -16.73 -20.32
C ALA A 736 19.45 -15.39 -19.61
N VAL A 737 20.56 -14.72 -19.93
CA VAL A 737 20.84 -13.35 -19.48
C VAL A 737 19.77 -12.38 -19.98
N ALA A 738 19.35 -12.48 -21.25
CA ALA A 738 18.31 -11.62 -21.83
C ALA A 738 16.97 -11.78 -21.09
N VAL A 739 16.53 -13.02 -20.83
CA VAL A 739 15.32 -13.30 -20.03
C VAL A 739 15.47 -12.78 -18.59
N GLY A 740 16.65 -12.93 -17.97
CA GLY A 740 16.94 -12.38 -16.65
C GLY A 740 16.87 -10.85 -16.60
N ALA A 741 17.43 -10.16 -17.60
CA ALA A 741 17.37 -8.71 -17.74
C ALA A 741 15.92 -8.22 -17.97
N LEU A 742 15.13 -8.92 -18.81
CA LEU A 742 13.72 -8.60 -19.02
C LEU A 742 12.86 -8.85 -17.78
N HIS A 743 13.18 -9.86 -16.95
CA HIS A 743 12.50 -10.03 -15.66
C HIS A 743 12.86 -8.88 -14.70
N ARG A 744 14.11 -8.39 -14.69
CA ARG A 744 14.51 -7.22 -13.88
C ARG A 744 13.92 -5.90 -14.42
N ARG A 745 13.74 -5.77 -15.75
CA ARG A 745 12.94 -4.70 -16.39
C ARG A 745 11.51 -4.73 -15.88
N TRP A 746 10.86 -5.90 -15.89
CA TRP A 746 9.50 -6.06 -15.39
C TRP A 746 9.40 -5.78 -13.89
N GLU A 747 10.30 -6.31 -13.06
CA GLU A 747 10.31 -6.01 -11.62
C GLU A 747 10.50 -4.50 -11.36
N SER A 748 11.29 -3.81 -12.21
CA SER A 748 11.44 -2.35 -12.16
C SER A 748 10.15 -1.62 -12.57
N ARG A 749 9.43 -2.08 -13.61
CA ARG A 749 8.11 -1.56 -14.02
C ARG A 749 6.99 -1.88 -13.01
N SER A 750 6.97 -3.06 -12.41
CA SER A 750 6.00 -3.43 -11.38
C SER A 750 6.28 -2.73 -10.04
N LYS A 751 7.54 -2.42 -9.74
CA LYS A 751 7.92 -1.42 -8.71
C LYS A 751 7.56 0.02 -9.09
N ILE A 752 7.15 0.30 -10.32
CA ILE A 752 6.59 1.58 -10.79
C ILE A 752 5.05 1.56 -10.84
N ARG A 753 4.40 0.39 -10.84
CA ARG A 753 2.92 0.25 -10.75
C ARG A 753 2.39 -0.04 -9.33
N LEU A 754 3.16 -0.71 -8.46
CA LEU A 754 2.91 -0.76 -7.01
C LEU A 754 3.60 0.40 -6.25
N ARG A 755 3.86 1.50 -6.95
CA ARG A 755 4.19 2.83 -6.43
C ARG A 755 3.34 3.80 -7.23
N PRO A 756 2.66 4.79 -6.61
CA PRO A 756 2.35 6.00 -7.33
C PRO A 756 3.71 6.66 -7.64
N LYS A 757 4.21 6.45 -8.86
CA LYS A 757 5.18 7.38 -9.45
C LYS A 757 4.35 8.47 -10.11
N PRO A 758 4.44 9.71 -9.65
CA PRO A 758 3.85 10.80 -10.40
C PRO A 758 4.72 11.09 -11.63
N ILE A 759 4.19 11.90 -12.54
CA ILE A 759 4.83 12.22 -13.82
C ILE A 759 6.22 12.85 -13.59
N ASN A 760 7.05 12.81 -14.63
CA ASN A 760 8.42 13.31 -14.64
C ASN A 760 9.42 12.52 -13.78
N SER A 761 10.24 11.72 -14.44
CA SER A 761 11.61 11.51 -13.99
C SER A 761 12.46 11.06 -15.19
N GLY A 762 13.10 12.01 -15.88
CA GLY A 762 14.13 11.69 -16.89
C GLY A 762 15.29 10.83 -16.36
N VAL A 763 15.43 10.69 -15.03
CA VAL A 763 16.41 9.79 -14.38
C VAL A 763 15.91 8.34 -14.25
N ALA A 764 14.61 8.08 -14.45
CA ALA A 764 14.03 6.73 -14.36
C ALA A 764 14.00 5.96 -15.69
N GLY A 765 14.07 6.66 -16.82
CA GLY A 765 14.32 6.06 -18.13
C GLY A 765 15.59 5.21 -18.06
N GLY A 766 16.69 5.82 -17.59
CA GLY A 766 18.03 5.24 -17.50
C GLY A 766 18.09 3.75 -17.20
N LYS A 767 17.60 3.27 -16.04
CA LYS A 767 17.72 1.84 -15.68
C LYS A 767 16.74 0.90 -16.41
N THR A 768 15.55 1.37 -16.77
CA THR A 768 14.58 0.55 -17.51
C THR A 768 15.02 0.39 -18.96
N GLU A 769 15.54 1.47 -19.54
CA GLU A 769 16.16 1.54 -20.84
C GLU A 769 17.50 0.76 -20.88
N GLU A 770 18.31 0.84 -19.83
CA GLU A 770 19.54 0.05 -19.66
C GLU A 770 19.25 -1.45 -19.67
N PHE A 771 18.29 -1.94 -18.87
CA PHE A 771 17.90 -3.36 -18.91
C PHE A 771 17.26 -3.76 -20.24
N THR A 772 16.55 -2.86 -20.92
CA THR A 772 15.99 -3.13 -22.27
C THR A 772 17.11 -3.25 -23.30
N LYS A 773 18.06 -2.31 -23.31
CA LYS A 773 19.24 -2.31 -24.17
C LYS A 773 20.13 -3.53 -23.92
N GLN A 774 20.37 -3.86 -22.65
CA GLN A 774 21.11 -5.07 -22.24
C GLN A 774 20.39 -6.32 -22.74
N ALA A 775 19.09 -6.46 -22.49
CA ALA A 775 18.31 -7.60 -22.96
C ALA A 775 18.38 -7.77 -24.49
N MET A 776 18.14 -6.70 -25.26
CA MET A 776 18.18 -6.76 -26.71
C MET A 776 19.59 -7.04 -27.25
N GLN A 777 20.63 -6.48 -26.63
CA GLN A 777 22.03 -6.78 -26.99
C GLN A 777 22.36 -8.27 -26.78
N GLN A 778 21.94 -8.87 -25.67
CA GLN A 778 22.18 -10.29 -25.40
C GLN A 778 21.30 -11.19 -26.27
N TYR A 779 20.05 -10.81 -26.55
CA TYR A 779 19.13 -11.50 -27.47
C TYR A 779 19.68 -11.55 -28.91
N TRP A 780 20.09 -10.41 -29.48
CA TRP A 780 20.70 -10.39 -30.81
C TRP A 780 22.06 -11.11 -30.85
N GLY A 781 22.84 -11.02 -29.78
CA GLY A 781 24.06 -11.81 -29.61
C GLY A 781 23.80 -13.32 -29.65
N ALA A 782 22.78 -13.78 -28.92
CA ALA A 782 22.35 -15.17 -28.89
C ALA A 782 21.88 -15.67 -30.27
N ILE A 783 21.08 -14.86 -31.00
CA ILE A 783 20.65 -15.16 -32.38
C ILE A 783 21.83 -15.24 -33.35
N SER A 784 22.79 -14.30 -33.25
CA SER A 784 23.99 -14.30 -34.09
C SER A 784 24.82 -15.58 -33.91
N MET A 785 24.97 -16.02 -32.66
CA MET A 785 25.68 -17.25 -32.33
C MET A 785 24.91 -18.52 -32.75
N ALA A 786 23.57 -18.51 -32.65
CA ALA A 786 22.71 -19.63 -33.04
C ALA A 786 22.97 -20.09 -34.49
N ARG A 787 23.32 -19.17 -35.40
CA ARG A 787 23.66 -19.47 -36.81
C ARG A 787 24.83 -20.42 -37.00
N THR A 788 25.68 -20.58 -35.98
CA THR A 788 26.86 -21.47 -36.01
C THR A 788 26.63 -22.82 -35.30
N ILE A 789 25.50 -22.98 -34.62
CA ILE A 789 25.15 -24.18 -33.87
C ILE A 789 24.56 -25.21 -34.85
N GLN A 790 25.14 -26.42 -34.85
CA GLN A 790 24.67 -27.54 -35.67
C GLN A 790 23.87 -28.58 -34.88
N ASP A 791 23.91 -28.54 -33.54
CA ASP A 791 23.18 -29.47 -32.68
C ASP A 791 21.67 -29.15 -32.66
N PRO A 792 20.79 -30.05 -33.10
CA PRO A 792 19.35 -29.79 -33.14
C PRO A 792 18.73 -29.58 -31.74
N GLY A 793 19.24 -30.26 -30.71
CA GLY A 793 18.74 -30.12 -29.34
C GLY A 793 19.04 -28.74 -28.76
N VAL A 794 20.26 -28.25 -28.96
CA VAL A 794 20.65 -26.88 -28.59
C VAL A 794 19.82 -25.85 -29.36
N LEU A 795 19.58 -26.05 -30.66
CA LEU A 795 18.71 -25.16 -31.45
C LEU A 795 17.25 -25.16 -30.98
N MET A 796 16.72 -26.29 -30.50
CA MET A 796 15.39 -26.33 -29.87
C MET A 796 15.38 -25.58 -28.54
N VAL A 797 16.38 -25.77 -27.67
CA VAL A 797 16.53 -25.04 -26.39
C VAL A 797 16.56 -23.53 -26.67
N MET A 798 17.37 -23.11 -27.65
CA MET A 798 17.45 -21.73 -28.14
C MET A 798 16.08 -21.21 -28.61
N SER A 799 15.33 -22.00 -29.37
CA SER A 799 14.01 -21.62 -29.88
C SER A 799 13.04 -21.29 -28.73
N VAL A 800 13.00 -22.08 -27.65
CA VAL A 800 12.10 -21.83 -26.52
C VAL A 800 12.51 -20.58 -25.73
N ILE A 801 13.80 -20.43 -25.43
CA ILE A 801 14.29 -19.32 -24.60
C ILE A 801 14.29 -17.98 -25.35
N LEU A 802 14.52 -17.99 -26.67
CA LEU A 802 14.39 -16.80 -27.51
C LEU A 802 12.92 -16.42 -27.74
N ALA A 803 12.00 -17.38 -27.86
CA ALA A 803 10.56 -17.11 -27.86
C ALA A 803 10.11 -16.47 -26.53
N ALA A 804 10.55 -17.01 -25.39
CA ALA A 804 10.27 -16.43 -24.08
C ALA A 804 10.85 -15.01 -23.94
N ALA A 805 12.08 -14.77 -24.41
CA ALA A 805 12.67 -13.43 -24.42
C ALA A 805 11.89 -12.45 -25.33
N ALA A 806 11.50 -12.88 -26.53
CA ALA A 806 10.72 -12.06 -27.47
C ALA A 806 9.33 -11.71 -26.89
N ASN A 807 8.64 -12.68 -26.27
CA ASN A 807 7.40 -12.44 -25.52
C ASN A 807 7.59 -11.42 -24.39
N MET A 808 8.68 -11.50 -23.63
CA MET A 808 8.93 -10.54 -22.55
C MET A 808 9.38 -9.15 -23.05
N ALA A 809 9.90 -9.07 -24.27
CA ALA A 809 10.31 -7.82 -24.91
C ALA A 809 9.11 -7.03 -25.47
N GLY A 810 8.10 -7.72 -26.02
CA GLY A 810 7.04 -7.15 -26.86
C GLY A 810 7.19 -7.50 -28.35
N GLU A 811 8.14 -8.37 -28.69
CA GLU A 811 8.52 -8.74 -30.06
C GLU A 811 7.72 -9.96 -30.54
N TRP A 812 6.39 -9.86 -30.53
CA TRP A 812 5.46 -10.98 -30.76
C TRP A 812 5.75 -11.74 -32.06
N ALA A 813 5.91 -11.02 -33.18
CA ALA A 813 6.20 -11.63 -34.48
C ALA A 813 7.53 -12.41 -34.48
N ALA A 814 8.56 -11.93 -33.75
CA ALA A 814 9.82 -12.67 -33.60
C ALA A 814 9.65 -13.92 -32.73
N SER A 815 8.81 -13.85 -31.68
CA SER A 815 8.43 -15.02 -30.89
C SER A 815 7.76 -16.11 -31.75
N HIS A 816 6.84 -15.72 -32.63
CA HIS A 816 6.17 -16.65 -33.55
C HIS A 816 7.19 -17.36 -34.45
N VAL A 817 8.17 -16.63 -34.99
CA VAL A 817 9.27 -17.21 -35.79
C VAL A 817 10.09 -18.23 -34.99
N HIS A 818 10.42 -17.94 -33.73
CA HIS A 818 11.16 -18.87 -32.87
C HIS A 818 10.35 -20.13 -32.53
N ILE A 819 9.07 -19.97 -32.17
CA ILE A 819 8.17 -21.07 -31.84
C ILE A 819 7.97 -21.98 -33.06
N GLN A 820 7.65 -21.41 -34.23
CA GLN A 820 7.48 -22.17 -35.47
C GLN A 820 8.77 -22.85 -35.92
N SER A 821 9.93 -22.24 -35.70
CA SER A 821 11.24 -22.87 -35.96
C SER A 821 11.48 -24.06 -35.01
N GLY A 822 11.19 -23.89 -33.71
CA GLY A 822 11.26 -24.94 -32.71
C GLY A 822 10.33 -26.12 -33.02
N LEU A 823 9.08 -25.84 -33.43
CA LEU A 823 8.11 -26.87 -33.83
C LEU A 823 8.56 -27.64 -35.08
N LYS A 824 9.13 -26.97 -36.08
CA LYS A 824 9.75 -27.61 -37.26
C LYS A 824 10.93 -28.50 -36.88
N LEU A 825 11.79 -28.04 -35.95
CA LEU A 825 12.88 -28.86 -35.43
C LEU A 825 12.34 -30.11 -34.70
N VAL A 826 11.36 -29.94 -33.80
CA VAL A 826 10.71 -31.03 -33.06
C VAL A 826 10.12 -32.08 -34.01
N ALA A 827 9.43 -31.64 -35.07
CA ALA A 827 8.90 -32.53 -36.10
C ALA A 827 10.00 -33.27 -36.88
N SER A 828 11.11 -32.59 -37.23
CA SER A 828 12.21 -33.21 -37.96
C SER A 828 12.98 -34.28 -37.16
N GLN A 829 12.99 -34.19 -35.82
CA GLN A 829 13.67 -35.15 -34.94
C GLN A 829 12.81 -36.36 -34.52
N SER A 830 11.52 -36.43 -34.88
CA SER A 830 10.69 -37.61 -34.56
C SER A 830 9.71 -38.02 -35.66
N PRO A 831 10.19 -38.70 -36.72
CA PRO A 831 9.31 -39.33 -37.72
C PRO A 831 8.53 -40.56 -37.21
N HIS A 832 8.85 -41.07 -36.01
CA HIS A 832 8.44 -42.40 -35.54
C HIS A 832 7.91 -42.45 -34.08
N ASN A 833 7.31 -41.36 -33.58
CA ASN A 833 6.55 -41.28 -32.31
C ASN A 833 7.28 -41.60 -30.99
N THR A 834 8.57 -41.96 -30.98
CA THR A 834 9.38 -42.06 -29.76
C THR A 834 10.33 -40.87 -29.65
N MET A 835 10.02 -39.93 -28.75
CA MET A 835 10.92 -38.84 -28.37
C MET A 835 11.78 -39.24 -27.17
N SER A 836 13.02 -38.73 -27.10
CA SER A 836 13.78 -38.80 -25.84
C SER A 836 13.12 -37.92 -24.76
N GLY A 837 13.32 -38.25 -23.49
CA GLY A 837 12.71 -37.48 -22.38
C GLY A 837 13.12 -35.99 -22.36
N GLU A 838 14.30 -35.67 -22.88
CA GLU A 838 14.78 -34.28 -23.01
C GLU A 838 14.02 -33.53 -24.11
N ILE A 839 13.88 -34.14 -25.31
CA ILE A 839 13.13 -33.55 -26.42
C ILE A 839 11.64 -33.43 -26.07
N ALA A 840 11.06 -34.41 -25.36
CA ALA A 840 9.68 -34.34 -24.88
C ALA A 840 9.45 -33.14 -23.95
N SER A 841 10.39 -32.86 -23.02
CA SER A 841 10.30 -31.68 -22.15
C SER A 841 10.42 -30.36 -22.91
N ILE A 842 11.21 -30.30 -23.99
CA ILE A 842 11.34 -29.11 -24.83
C ILE A 842 10.07 -28.90 -25.67
N ALA A 843 9.56 -29.97 -26.29
CA ALA A 843 8.31 -29.96 -27.07
C ALA A 843 7.09 -29.55 -26.23
N GLN A 844 7.05 -29.94 -24.95
CA GLN A 844 6.01 -29.51 -24.02
C GLN A 844 6.02 -27.98 -23.81
N SER A 845 7.18 -27.40 -23.50
CA SER A 845 7.30 -25.94 -23.31
C SER A 845 7.00 -25.16 -24.60
N LEU A 846 7.44 -25.66 -25.77
CA LEU A 846 7.05 -25.09 -27.07
C LEU A 846 5.53 -25.14 -27.30
N SER A 847 4.87 -26.26 -26.99
CA SER A 847 3.42 -26.39 -27.16
C SER A 847 2.64 -25.42 -26.26
N ARG A 848 3.11 -25.18 -25.05
CA ARG A 848 2.49 -24.22 -24.13
C ARG A 848 2.71 -22.77 -24.56
N LEU A 849 3.91 -22.42 -25.03
CA LEU A 849 4.18 -21.09 -25.61
C LEU A 849 3.35 -20.83 -26.87
N ASP A 850 3.19 -21.83 -27.74
CA ASP A 850 2.35 -21.71 -28.94
C ASP A 850 0.87 -21.56 -28.59
N LEU A 851 0.37 -22.20 -27.52
CA LEU A 851 -1.00 -21.93 -27.05
C LEU A 851 -1.18 -20.47 -26.57
N LEU A 852 -0.19 -19.91 -25.84
CA LEU A 852 -0.27 -18.50 -25.42
C LEU A 852 -0.33 -17.56 -26.63
N VAL A 853 0.45 -17.86 -27.68
CA VAL A 853 0.36 -17.15 -28.97
C VAL A 853 -1.03 -17.28 -29.59
N MET A 854 -1.54 -18.51 -29.73
CA MET A 854 -2.81 -18.78 -30.42
C MET A 854 -4.06 -18.20 -29.73
N THR A 855 -3.91 -17.67 -28.51
CA THR A 855 -4.99 -17.07 -27.73
C THR A 855 -4.83 -15.56 -27.51
N PHE A 856 -3.70 -14.96 -27.91
CA PHE A 856 -3.35 -13.57 -27.65
C PHE A 856 -3.60 -12.69 -28.89
N GLU A 857 -4.23 -11.53 -28.69
CA GLU A 857 -4.94 -10.78 -29.75
C GLU A 857 -4.25 -9.46 -30.17
N ASP A 858 -2.90 -9.40 -30.21
CA ASP A 858 -2.19 -8.24 -30.80
C ASP A 858 -2.27 -8.26 -32.35
N SER A 859 -3.00 -7.29 -32.91
CA SER A 859 -3.33 -7.19 -34.33
C SER A 859 -2.11 -6.98 -35.24
N ARG A 860 -0.95 -6.59 -34.70
CA ARG A 860 0.29 -6.40 -35.46
C ARG A 860 1.08 -7.70 -35.64
N ALA A 861 0.70 -8.75 -34.92
CA ALA A 861 1.33 -10.08 -35.00
C ALA A 861 0.26 -11.18 -35.09
N PRO A 862 -0.55 -11.23 -36.16
CA PRO A 862 -1.58 -12.27 -36.32
C PRO A 862 -0.95 -13.67 -36.35
N TYR A 863 -1.65 -14.65 -35.78
CA TYR A 863 -1.20 -16.04 -35.85
C TYR A 863 -1.46 -16.67 -37.23
N ALA A 864 -0.44 -17.36 -37.74
CA ALA A 864 -0.53 -18.07 -39.02
C ALA A 864 -1.16 -19.47 -38.82
N TYR A 865 -2.49 -19.53 -38.78
CA TYR A 865 -3.23 -20.79 -38.65
C TYR A 865 -3.06 -21.74 -39.85
N ALA A 866 -2.77 -21.19 -41.03
CA ALA A 866 -2.50 -21.95 -42.26
C ALA A 866 -1.04 -21.84 -42.70
N ASP A 867 -0.55 -22.88 -43.38
CA ASP A 867 0.76 -22.83 -44.04
C ASP A 867 0.73 -21.80 -45.21
N PRO A 868 1.65 -20.80 -45.24
CA PRO A 868 1.61 -19.71 -46.21
C PRO A 868 1.78 -20.10 -47.69
N LEU A 869 2.24 -21.33 -47.97
CA LEU A 869 2.49 -21.82 -49.33
C LEU A 869 1.33 -22.67 -49.86
N THR A 870 0.57 -23.30 -48.96
CA THR A 870 -0.49 -24.25 -49.32
C THR A 870 -1.90 -23.78 -48.97
N GLY A 871 -2.05 -22.78 -48.10
CA GLY A 871 -3.35 -22.30 -47.64
C GLY A 871 -4.15 -23.35 -46.87
N LYS A 872 -3.48 -24.30 -46.22
CA LYS A 872 -4.10 -25.41 -45.48
C LYS A 872 -3.58 -25.49 -44.05
N LEU A 873 -4.36 -26.10 -43.18
CA LEU A 873 -3.95 -26.43 -41.82
C LEU A 873 -2.69 -27.31 -41.84
N PRO A 874 -1.68 -27.05 -40.98
CA PRO A 874 -0.48 -27.86 -40.89
C PRO A 874 -0.77 -29.35 -40.69
N SER A 875 -0.08 -30.21 -41.45
CA SER A 875 -0.27 -31.67 -41.39
C SER A 875 0.08 -32.28 -40.03
N SER A 876 0.96 -31.64 -39.26
CA SER A 876 1.27 -31.98 -37.86
C SER A 876 0.09 -31.79 -36.91
N ILE A 877 -0.81 -30.85 -37.23
CA ILE A 877 -2.00 -30.53 -36.45
C ILE A 877 -3.13 -31.50 -36.84
N LEU A 878 -3.37 -31.71 -38.14
CA LEU A 878 -4.36 -32.69 -38.64
C LEU A 878 -4.09 -34.13 -38.13
N ASN A 879 -2.82 -34.51 -38.03
CA ASN A 879 -2.40 -35.85 -37.57
C ASN A 879 -2.15 -35.96 -36.04
N MET A 880 -2.69 -35.04 -35.23
CA MET A 880 -2.47 -35.05 -33.78
C MET A 880 -2.93 -36.39 -33.13
N PRO A 881 -2.09 -37.08 -32.32
CA PRO A 881 -2.39 -38.41 -31.80
C PRO A 881 -3.63 -38.46 -30.91
N ARG A 882 -4.52 -39.43 -31.18
CA ARG A 882 -5.68 -39.76 -30.33
C ARG A 882 -5.24 -40.00 -28.88
N VAL A 883 -6.05 -39.56 -27.93
CA VAL A 883 -5.69 -39.65 -26.51
C VAL A 883 -5.56 -41.11 -26.10
N GLY A 884 -4.36 -41.49 -25.66
CA GLY A 884 -4.05 -42.81 -25.12
C GLY A 884 -4.19 -42.88 -23.61
N LYS A 885 -3.69 -43.98 -23.03
CA LYS A 885 -3.52 -44.10 -21.58
C LYS A 885 -2.52 -43.05 -21.08
N LEU A 886 -2.87 -42.34 -20.00
CA LEU A 886 -2.00 -41.34 -19.38
C LEU A 886 -1.22 -41.97 -18.21
N ASP A 887 0.11 -41.99 -18.30
CA ASP A 887 0.98 -42.56 -17.26
C ASP A 887 1.53 -41.53 -16.27
N ASP A 888 1.69 -40.27 -16.68
CA ASP A 888 2.19 -39.20 -15.82
C ASP A 888 1.57 -37.82 -16.16
N LEU A 889 1.83 -36.83 -15.29
CA LEU A 889 1.34 -35.46 -15.45
C LEU A 889 1.95 -34.73 -16.66
N MET A 890 3.12 -35.14 -17.15
CA MET A 890 3.77 -34.55 -18.30
C MET A 890 3.02 -34.94 -19.59
N GLN A 891 2.69 -36.23 -19.74
CA GLN A 891 1.83 -36.75 -20.81
C GLN A 891 0.44 -36.13 -20.78
N ALA A 892 -0.20 -36.08 -19.60
CA ALA A 892 -1.51 -35.47 -19.43
C ALA A 892 -1.52 -34.01 -19.91
N SER A 893 -0.50 -33.24 -19.50
CA SER A 893 -0.29 -31.86 -19.94
C SER A 893 -0.04 -31.75 -21.45
N MET A 894 0.83 -32.59 -22.03
CA MET A 894 1.14 -32.56 -23.47
C MET A 894 -0.09 -32.84 -24.33
N HIS A 895 -0.90 -33.85 -23.99
CA HIS A 895 -2.14 -34.15 -24.71
C HIS A 895 -3.17 -33.02 -24.56
N LEU A 896 -3.35 -32.45 -23.35
CA LEU A 896 -4.32 -31.38 -23.13
C LEU A 896 -3.98 -30.13 -23.95
N PHE A 897 -2.74 -29.66 -23.89
CA PHE A 897 -2.29 -28.50 -24.65
C PHE A 897 -2.27 -28.77 -26.17
N GLY A 898 -1.98 -30.01 -26.59
CA GLY A 898 -2.09 -30.45 -27.99
C GLY A 898 -3.54 -30.39 -28.52
N MET A 899 -4.52 -30.87 -27.74
CA MET A 899 -5.94 -30.76 -28.10
C MET A 899 -6.41 -29.31 -28.14
N PHE A 900 -5.95 -28.47 -27.21
CA PHE A 900 -6.31 -27.05 -27.18
C PHE A 900 -5.83 -26.32 -28.44
N ARG A 901 -4.56 -26.52 -28.82
CA ARG A 901 -4.02 -25.99 -30.08
C ARG A 901 -4.72 -26.56 -31.31
N TYR A 902 -5.08 -27.85 -31.29
CA TYR A 902 -5.84 -28.46 -32.38
C TYR A 902 -7.22 -27.80 -32.55
N PHE A 903 -7.96 -27.57 -31.46
CA PHE A 903 -9.23 -26.83 -31.49
C PHE A 903 -9.06 -25.42 -32.08
N LEU A 904 -8.15 -24.61 -31.52
CA LEU A 904 -7.90 -23.24 -31.98
C LEU A 904 -7.41 -23.19 -33.44
N SER A 905 -6.74 -24.25 -33.92
CA SER A 905 -6.32 -24.35 -35.32
C SER A 905 -7.49 -24.56 -36.27
N VAL A 906 -8.45 -25.42 -35.90
CA VAL A 906 -9.68 -25.61 -36.69
C VAL A 906 -10.55 -24.35 -36.63
N GLU A 907 -10.64 -23.69 -35.47
CA GLU A 907 -11.36 -22.42 -35.29
C GLU A 907 -10.76 -21.29 -36.15
N GLY A 908 -9.45 -21.04 -36.07
CA GLY A 908 -8.78 -20.06 -36.92
C GLY A 908 -8.80 -20.43 -38.41
N GLY A 909 -8.72 -21.73 -38.74
CA GLY A 909 -8.89 -22.23 -40.11
C GLY A 909 -10.29 -21.98 -40.68
N TYR A 910 -11.32 -22.13 -39.85
CA TYR A 910 -12.71 -21.80 -40.19
C TYR A 910 -12.91 -20.30 -40.39
N ILE A 911 -12.45 -19.46 -39.44
CA ILE A 911 -12.55 -17.99 -39.51
C ILE A 911 -11.87 -17.43 -40.77
N LEU A 912 -10.76 -18.03 -41.21
CA LEU A 912 -10.03 -17.63 -42.41
C LEU A 912 -10.53 -18.30 -43.71
N GLY A 913 -11.62 -19.08 -43.66
CA GLY A 913 -12.22 -19.73 -44.84
C GLY A 913 -11.43 -20.92 -45.40
N PHE A 914 -10.47 -21.46 -44.65
CA PHE A 914 -9.69 -22.66 -45.03
C PHE A 914 -10.37 -23.99 -44.61
N VAL A 915 -11.39 -23.93 -43.75
CA VAL A 915 -12.25 -25.05 -43.34
C VAL A 915 -13.70 -24.67 -43.64
N THR A 916 -14.41 -25.49 -44.41
CA THR A 916 -15.80 -25.22 -44.82
C THR A 916 -16.82 -25.84 -43.87
N GLU A 917 -18.02 -25.26 -43.79
CA GLU A 917 -19.12 -25.73 -42.92
C GLU A 917 -19.62 -27.13 -43.29
N GLU A 918 -19.63 -27.48 -44.59
CA GLU A 918 -20.40 -28.61 -45.10
C GLU A 918 -19.68 -29.98 -45.07
N GLU A 919 -18.36 -30.04 -45.25
CA GLU A 919 -17.63 -31.33 -45.38
C GLU A 919 -16.68 -31.64 -44.22
N ASP A 920 -15.86 -30.68 -43.75
CA ASP A 920 -14.79 -30.97 -42.78
C ASP A 920 -15.18 -30.68 -41.32
N LEU A 921 -15.90 -29.58 -41.06
CA LEU A 921 -16.09 -29.05 -39.70
C LEU A 921 -16.79 -30.01 -38.71
N PRO A 922 -17.89 -30.70 -39.06
CA PRO A 922 -18.59 -31.59 -38.12
C PRO A 922 -17.73 -32.79 -37.68
N HIS A 923 -16.94 -33.35 -38.60
CA HIS A 923 -16.05 -34.46 -38.32
C HIS A 923 -14.87 -34.05 -37.41
N LEU A 924 -14.31 -32.87 -37.64
CA LEU A 924 -13.25 -32.30 -36.80
C LEU A 924 -13.77 -31.99 -35.38
N GLN A 925 -14.95 -31.38 -35.26
CA GLN A 925 -15.56 -31.07 -33.97
C GLN A 925 -15.91 -32.34 -33.16
N ALA A 926 -16.48 -33.36 -33.81
CA ALA A 926 -16.79 -34.65 -33.17
C ALA A 926 -15.53 -35.36 -32.64
N ARG A 927 -14.43 -35.35 -33.42
CA ARG A 927 -13.13 -35.89 -32.99
C ARG A 927 -12.63 -35.20 -31.72
N ILE A 928 -12.70 -33.87 -31.65
CA ILE A 928 -12.25 -33.10 -30.49
C ILE A 928 -13.07 -33.44 -29.26
N ALA A 929 -14.41 -33.44 -29.38
CA ALA A 929 -15.30 -33.76 -28.26
C ALA A 929 -15.00 -35.14 -27.66
N GLU A 930 -14.76 -36.16 -28.51
CA GLU A 930 -14.41 -37.51 -28.07
C GLU A 930 -13.05 -37.55 -27.35
N ASP A 931 -12.01 -36.93 -27.91
CA ASP A 931 -10.68 -36.89 -27.30
C ASP A 931 -10.67 -36.10 -25.97
N VAL A 932 -11.45 -35.03 -25.86
CA VAL A 932 -11.64 -34.24 -24.62
C VAL A 932 -12.33 -35.05 -23.52
N ILE A 933 -13.35 -35.85 -23.87
CA ILE A 933 -14.02 -36.77 -22.93
C ILE A 933 -13.05 -37.89 -22.52
N ARG A 934 -12.34 -38.49 -23.50
CA ARG A 934 -11.40 -39.59 -23.25
C ARG A 934 -10.24 -39.15 -22.36
N TRP A 935 -9.71 -37.95 -22.57
CA TRP A 935 -8.68 -37.36 -21.71
C TRP A 935 -9.17 -37.21 -20.28
N LYS A 936 -10.42 -36.79 -20.06
CA LYS A 936 -10.99 -36.64 -18.71
C LYS A 936 -10.99 -37.96 -17.95
N ILE A 937 -11.43 -39.05 -18.60
CA ILE A 937 -11.46 -40.40 -18.03
C ILE A 937 -10.05 -40.87 -17.63
N GLU A 938 -9.09 -40.78 -18.56
CA GLU A 938 -7.70 -41.19 -18.30
C GLU A 938 -7.00 -40.30 -17.26
N PHE A 939 -7.31 -39.00 -17.25
CA PHE A 939 -6.81 -38.06 -16.26
C PHE A 939 -7.37 -38.34 -14.87
N GLU A 940 -8.65 -38.69 -14.72
CA GLU A 940 -9.21 -39.10 -13.43
C GLU A 940 -8.58 -40.41 -12.92
N ILE A 941 -8.29 -41.36 -13.80
CA ILE A 941 -7.55 -42.59 -13.46
C ILE A 941 -6.11 -42.26 -13.02
N LEU A 942 -5.45 -41.28 -13.65
CA LEU A 942 -4.13 -40.80 -13.24
C LEU A 942 -4.18 -40.04 -11.90
N ALA A 943 -5.08 -39.07 -11.76
CA ALA A 943 -5.26 -38.24 -10.57
C ALA A 943 -5.56 -39.09 -9.34
N ASN A 944 -6.45 -40.08 -9.45
CA ASN A 944 -6.75 -41.01 -8.36
C ASN A 944 -5.55 -41.88 -7.97
N ARG A 945 -4.68 -42.26 -8.91
CA ARG A 945 -3.43 -43.01 -8.60
C ARG A 945 -2.44 -42.19 -7.79
N ILE A 946 -2.33 -40.87 -8.04
CA ILE A 946 -1.31 -40.02 -7.42
C ILE A 946 -1.82 -39.14 -6.27
N SER A 947 -3.12 -38.91 -6.13
CA SER A 947 -3.73 -37.98 -5.16
C SER A 947 -3.29 -38.21 -3.72
N SER A 948 -3.18 -39.48 -3.29
CA SER A 948 -2.81 -39.87 -1.92
C SER A 948 -1.34 -39.58 -1.57
N SER A 949 -0.45 -39.47 -2.57
CA SER A 949 0.99 -39.23 -2.39
C SER A 949 1.46 -37.88 -2.96
N ALA A 950 0.59 -37.13 -3.63
CA ALA A 950 0.93 -35.89 -4.32
C ALA A 950 1.47 -34.79 -3.38
N SER A 951 2.63 -34.24 -3.77
CA SER A 951 3.20 -33.02 -3.22
C SER A 951 2.34 -31.78 -3.54
N GLN A 952 2.64 -30.65 -2.88
CA GLN A 952 1.90 -29.39 -3.11
C GLN A 952 2.01 -28.89 -4.57
N ALA A 953 3.15 -29.11 -5.23
CA ALA A 953 3.33 -28.78 -6.64
C ALA A 953 2.47 -29.67 -7.56
N GLU A 954 2.43 -30.98 -7.31
CA GLU A 954 1.59 -31.92 -8.06
C GLU A 954 0.09 -31.65 -7.87
N ARG A 955 -0.34 -31.27 -6.65
CA ARG A 955 -1.73 -30.83 -6.40
C ARG A 955 -2.09 -29.57 -7.18
N THR A 956 -1.17 -28.60 -7.23
CA THR A 956 -1.36 -27.38 -8.02
C THR A 956 -1.39 -27.68 -9.53
N THR A 957 -0.57 -28.64 -9.97
CA THR A 957 -0.57 -29.15 -11.36
C THR A 957 -1.89 -29.81 -11.73
N LEU A 958 -2.41 -30.68 -10.85
CA LEU A 958 -3.70 -31.36 -11.03
C LEU A 958 -4.86 -30.36 -11.17
N LEU A 959 -4.93 -29.36 -10.29
CA LEU A 959 -5.93 -28.29 -10.38
C LEU A 959 -5.77 -27.45 -11.66
N SER A 960 -4.53 -27.16 -12.06
CA SER A 960 -4.25 -26.40 -13.29
C SER A 960 -4.63 -27.19 -14.55
N LEU A 961 -4.47 -28.52 -14.56
CA LEU A 961 -4.93 -29.36 -15.66
C LEU A 961 -6.48 -29.48 -15.70
N GLU A 962 -7.16 -29.57 -14.56
CA GLU A 962 -8.64 -29.47 -14.49
C GLU A 962 -9.17 -28.12 -15.00
N LEU A 963 -8.48 -27.01 -14.68
CA LEU A 963 -8.81 -25.68 -15.18
C LEU A 963 -8.78 -25.63 -16.71
N TYR A 964 -7.65 -26.00 -17.33
CA TYR A 964 -7.51 -25.95 -18.79
C TYR A 964 -8.40 -26.98 -19.50
N HIS A 965 -8.67 -28.14 -18.89
CA HIS A 965 -9.66 -29.10 -19.40
C HIS A 965 -11.08 -28.51 -19.36
N SER A 966 -11.44 -27.80 -18.30
CA SER A 966 -12.76 -27.17 -18.18
C SER A 966 -12.99 -26.11 -19.27
N VAL A 967 -11.98 -25.27 -19.55
CA VAL A 967 -12.05 -24.30 -20.65
C VAL A 967 -12.15 -24.99 -22.01
N LEU A 968 -11.35 -26.04 -22.28
CA LEU A 968 -11.42 -26.76 -23.55
C LEU A 968 -12.74 -27.52 -23.74
N SER A 969 -13.27 -28.13 -22.67
CA SER A 969 -14.56 -28.82 -22.66
C SER A 969 -15.73 -27.86 -22.86
N LEU A 970 -15.62 -26.63 -22.36
CA LEU A 970 -16.54 -25.55 -22.62
C LEU A 970 -16.53 -25.13 -24.11
N MET A 971 -15.35 -24.78 -24.63
CA MET A 971 -15.18 -24.38 -26.04
C MET A 971 -15.63 -25.49 -27.01
N SER A 972 -15.26 -26.74 -26.74
CA SER A 972 -15.65 -27.91 -27.55
C SER A 972 -17.16 -28.16 -27.58
N ARG A 973 -17.91 -27.80 -26.53
CA ARG A 973 -19.37 -27.99 -26.46
C ARG A 973 -20.14 -26.82 -27.05
N ALA A 974 -19.69 -25.58 -26.81
CA ALA A 974 -20.20 -24.39 -27.49
C ALA A 974 -19.94 -24.41 -29.02
N GLY A 975 -19.01 -25.26 -29.45
CA GLY A 975 -18.69 -25.55 -30.84
C GLY A 975 -17.64 -24.62 -31.42
N ILE A 976 -17.31 -24.79 -32.70
CA ILE A 976 -16.31 -23.95 -33.38
C ILE A 976 -16.98 -22.71 -33.97
N ALA A 977 -18.02 -22.89 -34.77
CA ALA A 977 -18.80 -21.81 -35.39
C ALA A 977 -20.12 -21.50 -34.64
N GLY A 978 -20.67 -20.31 -34.86
CA GLY A 978 -22.01 -19.92 -34.40
C GLY A 978 -22.09 -18.54 -33.72
N PRO A 979 -23.31 -18.02 -33.51
CA PRO A 979 -23.56 -16.68 -32.94
C PRO A 979 -23.13 -16.56 -31.48
N ALA A 980 -22.95 -15.34 -30.99
CA ALA A 980 -22.37 -15.08 -29.66
C ALA A 980 -23.30 -15.48 -28.50
N VAL A 981 -24.60 -15.66 -28.72
CA VAL A 981 -25.55 -16.30 -27.78
C VAL A 981 -25.20 -17.74 -27.39
N ARG A 982 -24.38 -18.48 -28.17
CA ARG A 982 -24.04 -19.89 -27.87
C ARG A 982 -23.32 -20.10 -26.53
N TRP A 983 -22.70 -19.06 -25.99
CA TRP A 983 -21.97 -19.12 -24.72
C TRP A 983 -22.88 -19.08 -23.48
N ASP A 984 -24.10 -18.56 -23.59
CA ASP A 984 -24.95 -18.28 -22.42
C ASP A 984 -25.42 -19.56 -21.71
N ALA A 985 -25.54 -20.66 -22.47
CA ALA A 985 -25.93 -21.99 -22.01
C ALA A 985 -24.93 -22.66 -21.04
N TYR A 986 -23.79 -22.03 -20.75
CA TYR A 986 -22.68 -22.62 -19.99
C TYR A 986 -22.20 -21.78 -18.80
N THR A 987 -23.11 -21.00 -18.20
CA THR A 987 -22.79 -20.11 -17.07
C THR A 987 -22.17 -20.85 -15.88
N ASP A 988 -22.65 -22.04 -15.55
CA ASP A 988 -22.12 -22.86 -14.45
C ASP A 988 -20.66 -23.30 -14.69
N GLU A 989 -20.29 -23.61 -15.94
CA GLU A 989 -18.93 -23.99 -16.27
C GLU A 989 -17.97 -22.79 -16.30
N PHE A 990 -18.43 -21.61 -16.71
CA PHE A 990 -17.67 -20.37 -16.49
C PHE A 990 -17.47 -20.08 -15.00
N ALA A 991 -18.50 -20.27 -14.16
CA ALA A 991 -18.37 -20.14 -12.71
C ALA A 991 -17.37 -21.17 -12.12
N ARG A 992 -17.37 -22.41 -12.63
CA ARG A 992 -16.39 -23.45 -12.28
C ARG A 992 -14.95 -23.06 -12.66
N VAL A 993 -14.76 -22.37 -13.79
CA VAL A 993 -13.45 -21.81 -14.19
C VAL A 993 -12.97 -20.74 -13.21
N ILE A 994 -13.84 -19.80 -12.80
CA ILE A 994 -13.52 -18.80 -11.75
C ILE A 994 -13.12 -19.49 -10.44
N PHE A 995 -13.89 -20.49 -9.99
CA PHE A 995 -13.60 -21.24 -8.76
C PHE A 995 -12.22 -21.91 -8.78
N PHE A 996 -11.83 -22.53 -9.91
CA PHE A 996 -10.48 -23.08 -10.05
C PHE A 996 -9.41 -22.00 -10.00
N CYS A 997 -9.60 -20.86 -10.69
CA CYS A 997 -8.65 -19.76 -10.67
C CYS A 997 -8.45 -19.18 -9.26
N GLU A 998 -9.53 -18.96 -8.50
CA GLU A 998 -9.47 -18.53 -7.09
C GLU A 998 -8.73 -19.54 -6.21
N THR A 999 -9.04 -20.83 -6.37
CA THR A 999 -8.44 -21.92 -5.59
C THR A 999 -6.95 -22.08 -5.90
N ILE A 1000 -6.55 -22.00 -7.17
CA ILE A 1000 -5.15 -22.06 -7.59
C ILE A 1000 -4.40 -20.82 -7.10
N ASN A 1001 -4.97 -19.61 -7.21
CA ASN A 1001 -4.34 -18.39 -6.71
C ASN A 1001 -4.05 -18.46 -5.20
N LYS A 1002 -5.01 -18.96 -4.39
CA LYS A 1002 -4.82 -19.20 -2.95
C LYS A 1002 -3.71 -20.22 -2.65
N ASN A 1003 -3.50 -21.20 -3.52
CA ASN A 1003 -2.50 -22.26 -3.35
C ASN A 1003 -1.08 -21.87 -3.82
N ILE A 1004 -0.92 -20.90 -4.73
CA ILE A 1004 0.39 -20.40 -5.20
C ILE A 1004 0.92 -19.29 -4.26
N PHE A 1005 0.86 -19.51 -2.94
CA PHE A 1005 1.32 -18.52 -1.97
C PHE A 1005 2.86 -18.46 -1.93
N SER A 1006 3.44 -17.33 -2.30
CA SER A 1006 4.88 -17.04 -2.27
C SER A 1006 5.13 -15.80 -1.40
N PRO A 1007 6.25 -15.72 -0.65
CA PRO A 1007 6.61 -14.53 0.13
C PRO A 1007 7.06 -13.32 -0.71
N LEU A 1008 6.85 -13.33 -2.04
CA LEU A 1008 7.22 -12.26 -2.97
C LEU A 1008 5.95 -11.56 -3.52
N PRO A 1009 5.89 -10.22 -3.54
CA PRO A 1009 4.68 -9.46 -3.91
C PRO A 1009 4.39 -9.37 -5.42
N PHE A 1010 5.09 -10.14 -6.25
CA PHE A 1010 4.97 -10.10 -7.71
C PHE A 1010 5.16 -11.50 -8.32
N PHE A 1011 4.47 -11.80 -9.43
CA PHE A 1011 4.60 -13.10 -10.12
C PHE A 1011 4.79 -12.95 -11.63
N MET A 1012 5.89 -13.54 -12.12
CA MET A 1012 6.18 -13.76 -13.53
C MET A 1012 6.31 -15.27 -13.80
N SER A 1013 5.75 -15.72 -14.93
CA SER A 1013 5.90 -17.06 -15.48
C SER A 1013 6.21 -16.97 -16.98
N LEU A 1014 7.07 -17.86 -17.48
CA LEU A 1014 7.27 -18.06 -18.93
C LEU A 1014 6.27 -19.07 -19.52
N GLU A 1015 5.43 -19.67 -18.67
CA GLU A 1015 4.48 -20.75 -18.99
C GLU A 1015 3.04 -20.30 -18.65
N PRO A 1016 2.00 -20.89 -19.28
CA PRO A 1016 0.59 -20.57 -19.01
C PRO A 1016 0.20 -20.70 -17.54
N GLY A 1017 -0.69 -19.82 -17.08
CA GLY A 1017 -1.24 -19.86 -15.72
C GLY A 1017 -2.73 -19.49 -15.70
N LEU A 1018 -3.09 -18.41 -15.01
CA LEU A 1018 -4.47 -18.01 -14.73
C LEU A 1018 -5.00 -16.91 -15.66
N VAL A 1019 -4.14 -16.15 -16.36
CA VAL A 1019 -4.55 -14.96 -17.11
C VAL A 1019 -5.41 -15.32 -18.32
N MET A 1020 -4.96 -16.29 -19.14
CA MET A 1020 -5.71 -16.75 -20.32
C MET A 1020 -7.09 -17.36 -19.94
N PRO A 1021 -7.22 -18.32 -19.00
CA PRO A 1021 -8.54 -18.84 -18.61
C PRO A 1021 -9.52 -17.77 -18.09
N LEU A 1022 -9.02 -16.79 -17.34
CA LEU A 1022 -9.85 -15.68 -16.84
C LEU A 1022 -10.30 -14.76 -17.96
N PHE A 1023 -9.40 -14.35 -18.84
CA PHE A 1023 -9.73 -13.48 -19.97
C PHE A 1023 -10.80 -14.11 -20.86
N LEU A 1024 -10.58 -15.35 -21.33
CA LEU A 1024 -11.55 -16.09 -22.16
C LEU A 1024 -12.91 -16.28 -21.45
N THR A 1025 -12.91 -16.36 -20.11
CA THR A 1025 -14.14 -16.45 -19.30
C THR A 1025 -14.91 -15.14 -19.28
N ILE A 1026 -14.24 -14.01 -19.04
CA ILE A 1026 -14.89 -12.69 -18.92
C ILE A 1026 -15.45 -12.24 -20.28
N THR A 1027 -14.70 -12.48 -21.37
CA THR A 1027 -15.10 -12.05 -22.71
C THR A 1027 -16.21 -12.90 -23.32
N ARG A 1028 -16.33 -14.20 -22.95
CA ARG A 1028 -17.36 -15.11 -23.48
C ARG A 1028 -18.58 -15.29 -22.58
N CYS A 1029 -18.44 -15.30 -21.25
CA CYS A 1029 -19.56 -15.39 -20.31
C CYS A 1029 -20.27 -14.04 -20.23
N ARG A 1030 -21.62 -14.01 -20.28
CA ARG A 1030 -22.42 -12.78 -20.09
C ARG A 1030 -23.02 -12.63 -18.69
N HIS A 1031 -22.86 -13.61 -17.80
CA HIS A 1031 -23.39 -13.53 -16.44
C HIS A 1031 -22.60 -12.49 -15.60
N PRO A 1032 -23.25 -11.44 -15.08
CA PRO A 1032 -22.53 -10.27 -14.57
C PRO A 1032 -21.69 -10.59 -13.32
N ILE A 1033 -22.19 -11.43 -12.41
CA ILE A 1033 -21.43 -11.82 -11.19
C ILE A 1033 -20.15 -12.59 -11.58
N VAL A 1034 -20.22 -13.47 -12.58
CA VAL A 1034 -19.07 -14.27 -13.06
C VAL A 1034 -18.05 -13.33 -13.72
N ARG A 1035 -18.50 -12.39 -14.55
CA ARG A 1035 -17.65 -11.33 -15.13
C ARG A 1035 -16.94 -10.51 -14.06
N ARG A 1036 -17.64 -9.98 -13.04
CA ARG A 1036 -17.03 -9.13 -12.01
C ARG A 1036 -16.04 -9.90 -11.11
N ARG A 1037 -16.31 -11.18 -10.78
CA ARG A 1037 -15.34 -12.00 -10.02
C ARG A 1037 -14.10 -12.32 -10.87
N GLY A 1038 -14.29 -12.59 -12.16
CA GLY A 1038 -13.19 -12.70 -13.13
C GLY A 1038 -12.33 -11.44 -13.21
N LEU A 1039 -12.94 -10.27 -13.45
CA LEU A 1039 -12.26 -8.98 -13.52
C LEU A 1039 -11.51 -8.64 -12.23
N ARG A 1040 -12.14 -8.80 -11.06
CA ARG A 1040 -11.49 -8.62 -9.76
C ARG A 1040 -10.25 -9.49 -9.63
N LEU A 1041 -10.38 -10.78 -9.95
CA LEU A 1041 -9.25 -11.70 -9.83
C LEU A 1041 -8.13 -11.29 -10.80
N LEU A 1042 -8.45 -11.03 -12.06
CA LEU A 1042 -7.51 -10.61 -13.11
C LEU A 1042 -6.73 -9.33 -12.73
N LYS A 1043 -7.42 -8.33 -12.16
CA LYS A 1043 -6.83 -7.11 -11.59
C LYS A 1043 -5.92 -7.40 -10.39
N SER A 1044 -6.37 -8.27 -9.47
CA SER A 1044 -5.61 -8.60 -8.26
C SER A 1044 -4.36 -9.46 -8.50
N LEU A 1045 -4.29 -10.20 -9.62
CA LEU A 1045 -3.18 -11.11 -9.90
C LEU A 1045 -1.83 -10.39 -10.09
N ASN A 1046 -1.82 -9.18 -10.65
CA ASN A 1046 -0.62 -8.40 -11.01
C ASN A 1046 0.50 -9.27 -11.62
N ARG A 1047 0.14 -10.05 -12.65
CA ARG A 1047 0.95 -11.16 -13.19
C ARG A 1047 1.35 -10.96 -14.65
N GLN A 1048 2.49 -11.53 -15.02
CA GLN A 1048 2.84 -11.79 -16.42
C GLN A 1048 3.07 -13.29 -16.68
N GLU A 1049 2.43 -13.82 -17.72
CA GLU A 1049 2.42 -15.23 -18.11
C GLU A 1049 2.76 -15.33 -19.62
N GLY A 1050 4.05 -15.37 -19.93
CA GLY A 1050 4.55 -15.20 -21.30
C GLY A 1050 4.23 -13.81 -21.84
N MET A 1051 3.42 -13.74 -22.90
CA MET A 1051 2.89 -12.49 -23.46
C MET A 1051 1.70 -11.92 -22.69
N TRP A 1052 0.97 -12.75 -21.94
CA TRP A 1052 -0.20 -12.31 -21.21
C TRP A 1052 0.18 -11.45 -20.00
N ASN A 1053 -0.41 -10.26 -19.89
CA ASN A 1053 -0.21 -9.34 -18.78
C ASN A 1053 -1.57 -9.11 -18.10
N SER A 1054 -1.69 -9.42 -16.80
CA SER A 1054 -3.01 -9.44 -16.14
C SER A 1054 -3.66 -8.05 -16.03
N PRO A 1055 -2.92 -6.94 -15.78
CA PRO A 1055 -3.47 -5.59 -15.95
C PRO A 1055 -3.95 -5.29 -17.37
N ALA A 1056 -3.16 -5.58 -18.42
CA ALA A 1056 -3.56 -5.34 -19.81
C ALA A 1056 -4.84 -6.09 -20.20
N ALA A 1057 -4.87 -7.40 -19.88
CA ALA A 1057 -6.02 -8.26 -20.13
C ALA A 1057 -7.26 -7.80 -19.35
N CYS A 1058 -7.07 -7.25 -18.14
CA CYS A 1058 -8.17 -6.67 -17.38
C CYS A 1058 -8.75 -5.43 -18.08
N VAL A 1059 -7.90 -4.51 -18.54
CA VAL A 1059 -8.34 -3.29 -19.23
C VAL A 1059 -9.13 -3.60 -20.51
N VAL A 1060 -8.65 -4.54 -21.34
CA VAL A 1060 -9.38 -4.98 -22.55
C VAL A 1060 -10.72 -5.62 -22.19
N ALA A 1061 -10.72 -6.55 -21.22
CA ALA A 1061 -11.94 -7.22 -20.78
C ALA A 1061 -12.96 -6.25 -20.14
N GLU A 1062 -12.52 -5.25 -19.37
CA GLU A 1062 -13.41 -4.19 -18.84
C GLU A 1062 -14.09 -3.42 -19.96
N GLN A 1063 -13.36 -3.04 -21.03
CA GLN A 1063 -13.97 -2.30 -22.13
C GLN A 1063 -14.98 -3.12 -22.93
N GLN A 1064 -14.74 -4.42 -23.11
CA GLN A 1064 -15.70 -5.33 -23.73
C GLN A 1064 -16.95 -5.51 -22.86
N VAL A 1065 -16.78 -5.72 -21.54
CA VAL A 1065 -17.90 -5.79 -20.60
C VAL A 1065 -18.73 -4.50 -20.61
N LEU A 1066 -18.07 -3.34 -20.60
CA LEU A 1066 -18.76 -2.05 -20.71
C LEU A 1066 -19.49 -1.90 -22.05
N ALA A 1067 -18.87 -2.26 -23.18
CA ALA A 1067 -19.48 -2.11 -24.50
C ALA A 1067 -20.74 -2.99 -24.68
N GLU A 1068 -20.76 -4.20 -24.11
CA GLU A 1068 -21.95 -5.06 -24.15
C GLU A 1068 -23.05 -4.63 -23.16
N GLU A 1069 -22.70 -3.96 -22.06
CA GLU A 1069 -23.62 -3.70 -20.93
C GLU A 1069 -24.07 -2.23 -20.79
N GLU A 1070 -23.49 -1.29 -21.54
CA GLU A 1070 -23.84 0.14 -21.57
C GLU A 1070 -25.31 0.42 -21.96
N HIS A 1071 -25.96 -0.53 -22.64
CA HIS A 1071 -27.34 -0.41 -23.12
C HIS A 1071 -28.38 -1.14 -22.25
N LEU A 1072 -27.98 -1.70 -21.10
CA LEU A 1072 -28.90 -2.35 -20.17
C LEU A 1072 -29.65 -1.32 -19.31
N GLU A 1073 -30.91 -1.60 -18.96
CA GLU A 1073 -31.72 -0.71 -18.09
C GLU A 1073 -31.14 -0.57 -16.67
N PHE A 1074 -30.42 -1.59 -16.19
CA PHE A 1074 -29.86 -1.67 -14.83
C PHE A 1074 -28.45 -2.29 -14.83
N PRO A 1075 -27.41 -1.58 -15.29
CA PRO A 1075 -26.05 -2.11 -15.34
C PRO A 1075 -25.46 -2.22 -13.92
N LEU A 1076 -24.92 -3.40 -13.58
CA LEU A 1076 -24.16 -3.57 -12.34
C LEU A 1076 -22.80 -2.86 -12.45
N PRO A 1077 -22.31 -2.18 -11.41
CA PRO A 1077 -20.97 -1.58 -11.45
C PRO A 1077 -19.89 -2.66 -11.68
N LEU A 1078 -18.77 -2.27 -12.28
CA LEU A 1078 -17.61 -3.17 -12.46
C LEU A 1078 -17.01 -3.61 -11.11
N TYR A 1079 -17.19 -2.78 -10.08
CA TYR A 1079 -16.69 -2.99 -8.72
C TYR A 1079 -17.85 -3.03 -7.74
N ILE A 1080 -18.00 -4.17 -7.05
CA ILE A 1080 -19.11 -4.46 -6.14
C ILE A 1080 -18.54 -4.83 -4.76
N GLU A 1081 -18.88 -4.07 -3.72
CA GLU A 1081 -18.58 -4.45 -2.33
C GLU A 1081 -19.30 -5.77 -2.00
N ASN A 1082 -18.68 -6.63 -1.18
CA ASN A 1082 -19.23 -7.93 -0.76
C ASN A 1082 -19.58 -8.94 -1.88
N LEU A 1083 -19.10 -8.77 -3.13
CA LEU A 1083 -19.32 -9.69 -4.26
C LEU A 1083 -19.02 -11.19 -3.95
N ASP A 1084 -18.12 -11.50 -3.02
CA ASP A 1084 -17.80 -12.89 -2.65
C ASP A 1084 -18.92 -13.57 -1.82
N ASN A 1085 -19.90 -12.80 -1.34
CA ASN A 1085 -21.13 -13.30 -0.70
C ASN A 1085 -22.28 -13.44 -1.71
N MET A 1086 -22.10 -13.05 -2.97
CA MET A 1086 -23.14 -13.18 -4.01
C MET A 1086 -23.09 -14.59 -4.64
N PRO A 1087 -24.24 -15.25 -4.85
CA PRO A 1087 -24.27 -16.58 -5.46
C PRO A 1087 -23.77 -16.53 -6.91
N MET A 1088 -23.01 -17.57 -7.28
CA MET A 1088 -22.56 -17.80 -8.67
C MET A 1088 -23.54 -18.66 -9.47
N GLU A 1089 -24.49 -19.30 -8.77
CA GLU A 1089 -25.57 -20.08 -9.37
C GLU A 1089 -26.61 -19.12 -9.99
N GLY A 1090 -26.90 -19.29 -11.28
CA GLY A 1090 -27.88 -18.48 -11.97
C GLY A 1090 -29.30 -18.78 -11.47
N PRO A 1091 -30.10 -17.77 -11.06
CA PRO A 1091 -31.49 -18.00 -10.69
C PRO A 1091 -32.33 -18.31 -11.94
N THR A 1092 -33.13 -19.38 -11.87
CA THR A 1092 -34.05 -19.84 -12.93
C THR A 1092 -35.31 -18.97 -13.05
N GLY A 1093 -35.16 -17.64 -13.04
CA GLY A 1093 -36.27 -16.68 -13.00
C GLY A 1093 -36.19 -15.59 -14.07
N GLU A 1094 -37.36 -15.25 -14.63
CA GLU A 1094 -37.63 -14.39 -15.80
C GLU A 1094 -37.11 -12.92 -15.70
N GLY A 1095 -36.36 -12.56 -14.66
CA GLY A 1095 -35.82 -11.21 -14.44
C GLY A 1095 -34.47 -10.94 -15.11
N TRP A 1096 -33.58 -11.94 -15.19
CA TRP A 1096 -32.18 -11.73 -15.59
C TRP A 1096 -31.96 -11.77 -17.12
N GLU A 1097 -32.90 -12.30 -17.90
CA GLU A 1097 -32.82 -12.26 -19.37
C GLU A 1097 -32.80 -10.83 -19.92
N ARG A 1098 -33.42 -9.87 -19.20
CA ARG A 1098 -33.38 -8.43 -19.51
C ARG A 1098 -32.05 -7.75 -19.15
N SER A 1099 -31.13 -8.46 -18.52
CA SER A 1099 -29.80 -7.99 -18.13
C SER A 1099 -28.66 -8.59 -18.97
N MET A 1100 -28.98 -9.27 -20.07
CA MET A 1100 -28.00 -9.80 -21.01
C MET A 1100 -28.09 -9.06 -22.36
N ALA A 1101 -26.94 -8.79 -22.96
CA ALA A 1101 -26.86 -8.12 -24.26
C ALA A 1101 -27.54 -8.96 -25.37
N PRO A 1102 -28.43 -8.37 -26.20
CA PRO A 1102 -28.87 -8.95 -27.47
C PRO A 1102 -27.69 -9.29 -28.38
N ASP A 1103 -27.81 -10.30 -29.25
CA ASP A 1103 -26.69 -10.79 -30.08
C ASP A 1103 -26.06 -9.69 -30.97
N GLU A 1104 -26.87 -8.77 -31.47
CA GLU A 1104 -26.48 -7.58 -32.26
C GLU A 1104 -25.54 -6.61 -31.51
N LEU A 1105 -25.60 -6.60 -30.17
CA LEU A 1105 -24.81 -5.74 -29.29
C LEU A 1105 -23.62 -6.48 -28.65
N ARG A 1106 -23.42 -7.76 -28.98
CA ARG A 1106 -22.29 -8.55 -28.48
C ARG A 1106 -21.04 -8.27 -29.30
N VAL A 1107 -19.93 -8.12 -28.60
CA VAL A 1107 -18.63 -7.95 -29.25
C VAL A 1107 -18.26 -9.29 -29.90
N THR A 1108 -18.15 -9.26 -31.23
CA THR A 1108 -17.84 -10.41 -32.08
C THR A 1108 -16.36 -10.46 -32.44
N ARG A 1109 -15.70 -9.29 -32.50
CA ARG A 1109 -14.28 -9.16 -32.79
C ARG A 1109 -13.71 -7.91 -32.14
N ASP A 1110 -12.44 -7.95 -31.75
CA ASP A 1110 -11.65 -6.80 -31.32
C ASP A 1110 -10.43 -6.56 -32.24
N GLN A 1111 -9.77 -5.42 -32.04
CA GLN A 1111 -8.41 -5.15 -32.50
C GLN A 1111 -7.67 -4.52 -31.33
N VAL A 1112 -6.62 -5.19 -30.88
CA VAL A 1112 -5.73 -4.69 -29.81
C VAL A 1112 -4.36 -4.42 -30.41
N GLU A 1113 -3.77 -3.26 -30.14
CA GLU A 1113 -2.35 -2.99 -30.38
C GLU A 1113 -1.69 -2.59 -29.05
N ILE A 1114 -0.65 -3.32 -28.62
CA ILE A 1114 -0.08 -3.18 -27.26
C ILE A 1114 1.34 -2.61 -27.32
N ASP A 1115 1.52 -1.36 -26.88
CA ASP A 1115 2.85 -0.80 -26.64
C ASP A 1115 3.32 -1.15 -25.21
N VAL A 1116 4.18 -2.17 -25.15
CA VAL A 1116 4.77 -2.70 -23.90
C VAL A 1116 5.68 -1.66 -23.21
N ASP A 1117 6.22 -0.69 -23.94
CA ASP A 1117 7.19 0.27 -23.43
C ASP A 1117 6.55 1.57 -22.94
N SER A 1118 5.53 2.10 -23.62
CA SER A 1118 4.71 3.20 -23.08
C SER A 1118 3.58 2.73 -22.15
N GLY A 1119 3.27 1.42 -22.12
CA GLY A 1119 2.18 0.86 -21.33
C GLY A 1119 0.79 1.25 -21.89
N ARG A 1120 0.70 1.42 -23.21
CA ARG A 1120 -0.53 1.82 -23.91
C ARG A 1120 -1.16 0.67 -24.68
N ILE A 1121 -2.48 0.70 -24.77
CA ILE A 1121 -3.31 -0.21 -25.55
C ILE A 1121 -4.21 0.65 -26.45
N GLU A 1122 -4.09 0.47 -27.77
CA GLU A 1122 -5.12 0.93 -28.70
C GLU A 1122 -6.12 -0.22 -28.88
N LEU A 1123 -7.40 0.03 -28.56
CA LEU A 1123 -8.46 -0.96 -28.62
C LEU A 1123 -9.57 -0.49 -29.56
N ARG A 1124 -10.03 -1.37 -30.43
CA ARG A 1124 -11.28 -1.21 -31.21
C ARG A 1124 -12.16 -2.45 -31.03
N LEU A 1125 -13.43 -2.24 -30.74
CA LEU A 1125 -14.42 -3.31 -30.57
C LEU A 1125 -15.43 -3.25 -31.71
N TYR A 1126 -15.78 -4.42 -32.23
CA TYR A 1126 -16.70 -4.61 -33.34
C TYR A 1126 -17.86 -5.53 -32.94
N THR A 1127 -19.06 -5.24 -33.47
CA THR A 1127 -20.23 -6.12 -33.40
C THR A 1127 -20.68 -6.50 -34.82
N GLY A 1128 -21.46 -7.58 -34.96
CA GLY A 1128 -21.82 -8.15 -36.26
C GLY A 1128 -20.71 -9.02 -36.88
N LEU A 1129 -20.96 -9.58 -38.06
CA LEU A 1129 -20.00 -10.47 -38.76
C LEU A 1129 -19.94 -10.11 -40.25
N GLY A 1130 -18.75 -10.23 -40.85
CA GLY A 1130 -18.55 -10.03 -42.28
C GLY A 1130 -18.89 -8.61 -42.74
N GLU A 1131 -19.74 -8.48 -43.76
CA GLU A 1131 -20.14 -7.18 -44.33
C GLU A 1131 -21.05 -6.35 -43.39
N GLU A 1132 -21.60 -6.94 -42.34
CA GLU A 1132 -22.43 -6.24 -41.34
C GLU A 1132 -21.62 -5.75 -40.13
N GLU A 1133 -20.30 -5.94 -40.12
CA GLU A 1133 -19.43 -5.58 -39.00
C GLU A 1133 -19.37 -4.05 -38.78
N ARG A 1134 -19.57 -3.62 -37.53
CA ARG A 1134 -19.56 -2.20 -37.12
C ARG A 1134 -18.62 -1.96 -35.95
N GLU A 1135 -17.77 -0.93 -36.07
CA GLU A 1135 -16.97 -0.44 -34.94
C GLU A 1135 -17.90 0.25 -33.93
N VAL A 1136 -18.03 -0.33 -32.73
CA VAL A 1136 -18.89 0.21 -31.66
C VAL A 1136 -18.10 1.03 -30.64
N LYS A 1137 -16.79 0.79 -30.51
CA LYS A 1137 -15.94 1.46 -29.51
C LYS A 1137 -14.50 1.54 -29.96
N ARG A 1138 -13.86 2.69 -29.74
CA ARG A 1138 -12.43 2.93 -29.96
C ARG A 1138 -11.85 3.68 -28.77
N VAL A 1139 -10.80 3.16 -28.17
CA VAL A 1139 -10.19 3.76 -26.96
C VAL A 1139 -8.68 3.57 -26.97
N SER A 1140 -7.94 4.61 -26.58
CA SER A 1140 -6.52 4.54 -26.22
C SER A 1140 -6.41 4.52 -24.69
N LEU A 1141 -5.76 3.51 -24.13
CA LEU A 1141 -5.80 3.19 -22.70
C LEU A 1141 -4.41 2.93 -22.13
N GLY A 1142 -4.15 3.43 -20.91
CA GLY A 1142 -2.99 3.01 -20.12
C GLY A 1142 -3.32 1.80 -19.24
N TYR A 1143 -2.34 0.92 -18.99
CA TYR A 1143 -2.47 -0.26 -18.12
C TYR A 1143 -1.29 -0.44 -17.16
#